data_AF-A0A454TJM4-F1
#
_entry.id   AF-A0A454TJM4-F1
#
_cell.length_a   1.000
_cell.length_b   1.000
_cell.length_c   1.000
_cell.angle_alpha   90.00
_cell.angle_beta   90.00
_cell.angle_gamma   90.00
#
_symmetry.space_group_name_H-M   'P 1'
#
loop_
_entity.id
_entity.type
_entity.pdbx_description
1 polymer ?
#
loop_
_entity_poly.entity_id
_entity_poly.type
_entity_poly.pdbx_seq_one_letter_code
_entity_poly.pdbx_strand_id
1 'polypeptide(L)'
;MQSSSQNVLQLTGYNQSNLQALRQDGNNLILDFGGGDTVKLTDFFLHAQNNAGRSDLSAVLFADGTQATMASLMSTLGLHLANGNQTFRLPLSTPVKIYGGTGNETIQGGTNNSADTIVAGVGYSYITGFAGAATYVFGRGDGIAEMETSGGQNNVLQLTNYNRSDLVLRQDGNTMVLDFGNGDVVRLHDYFLRQQVWGGDVGMRSVQFADGTQMSIAELAASANTVHGNGDGTFSGGWGNNILIGGAGNETLVGGNGNSTLVAGVGNDLLQAGSGNNTYVYAQGDGATAIDSSRVQSSSQNVLQLTGYNQSNLQALRQDGNNLILDFGGGDTVKLTDFFLHAQNNAGRSDLSAVLFADGTQATMASLMSTLGLHLANGNQTFRLPLSTPVKIYGGTGNETIQGGTNNSADTIVAGVGYSYITGFAGAATYVFERGDGIAEMETSGGQNNVLQLTNYNRSDLVLRQDGNTMVLDFGNGDVVRLHDYFLRQQVWGGDVGMRSVQFADGTQMSIAELAASANTIRGNGDGTFSGGWGNNILIGGVGNETLVGGNGNSTLVAGGGNDTMVGSTSGSNLYEIQASAASDTVVNRTGGTANSSTLQFDGANSDQLWFQHVGNDLLVSVIGTSTQVSISGWYTATSNHVQQITAADGKTLADGQVDALVQAMASFHPPSAGTMTLPPDYEAQLQPTLSANWR
;
A
#
# COMPACT_ATOMS: atom_id res chain seq x y z
N MET A 1 -2.81 -76.54 -20.60
CA MET A 1 -3.58 -77.25 -21.65
C MET A 1 -3.32 -76.52 -22.98
N GLN A 2 -3.16 -77.22 -24.12
CA GLN A 2 -2.91 -76.58 -25.42
C GLN A 2 -4.20 -76.10 -26.09
N SER A 3 -4.09 -74.95 -26.76
CA SER A 3 -5.14 -74.19 -27.42
C SER A 3 -5.81 -74.92 -28.59
N SER A 4 -7.14 -75.06 -28.57
CA SER A 4 -8.07 -74.95 -29.73
C SER A 4 -9.46 -75.56 -29.49
N SER A 5 -9.72 -76.23 -28.36
CA SER A 5 -11.06 -76.69 -27.97
C SER A 5 -11.69 -75.80 -26.91
N GLN A 6 -13.01 -75.58 -27.01
CA GLN A 6 -13.86 -75.07 -25.93
C GLN A 6 -13.69 -75.97 -24.70
N ASN A 7 -12.75 -75.64 -23.82
CA ASN A 7 -12.51 -76.42 -22.61
C ASN A 7 -13.68 -76.16 -21.66
N VAL A 8 -14.51 -77.19 -21.46
CA VAL A 8 -15.66 -77.15 -20.56
C VAL A 8 -15.36 -77.98 -19.33
N LEU A 9 -15.46 -77.38 -18.15
CA LEU A 9 -15.39 -78.09 -16.87
C LEU A 9 -16.74 -78.73 -16.63
N GLN A 10 -16.81 -80.06 -16.63
CA GLN A 10 -18.04 -80.78 -16.31
C GLN A 10 -18.10 -81.13 -14.83
N LEU A 11 -19.14 -80.66 -14.15
CA LEU A 11 -19.44 -80.97 -12.76
C LEU A 11 -20.60 -81.97 -12.71
N THR A 12 -20.36 -83.15 -12.14
CA THR A 12 -21.35 -84.25 -12.12
C THR A 12 -22.21 -84.31 -10.85
N GLY A 13 -21.89 -83.51 -9.84
CA GLY A 13 -22.58 -83.51 -8.53
C GLY A 13 -23.17 -82.17 -8.08
N TYR A 14 -23.03 -81.11 -8.89
CA TYR A 14 -23.48 -79.76 -8.53
C TYR A 14 -24.29 -79.15 -9.67
N ASN A 15 -25.48 -78.66 -9.35
CA ASN A 15 -26.33 -77.86 -10.24
C ASN A 15 -25.85 -76.40 -10.23
N GLN A 16 -26.19 -75.61 -11.25
CA GLN A 16 -25.79 -74.19 -11.27
C GLN A 16 -26.37 -73.42 -10.08
N SER A 17 -27.57 -73.78 -9.64
CA SER A 17 -28.23 -73.19 -8.46
C SER A 17 -27.50 -73.46 -7.13
N ASN A 18 -26.57 -74.42 -7.10
CA ASN A 18 -25.74 -74.67 -5.92
C ASN A 18 -24.55 -73.71 -5.83
N LEU A 19 -24.12 -73.09 -6.94
CA LEU A 19 -22.97 -72.20 -6.95
C LEU A 19 -23.32 -70.87 -6.26
N GLN A 20 -22.68 -70.60 -5.13
CA GLN A 20 -22.98 -69.44 -4.28
C GLN A 20 -22.06 -68.25 -4.56
N ALA A 21 -20.77 -68.52 -4.83
CA ALA A 21 -19.80 -67.46 -5.06
C ALA A 21 -18.65 -67.91 -5.96
N LEU A 22 -18.00 -66.94 -6.60
CA LEU A 22 -16.68 -67.10 -7.17
C LEU A 22 -15.68 -66.39 -6.26
N ARG A 23 -14.56 -67.04 -5.92
CA ARG A 23 -13.48 -66.43 -5.11
C ARG A 23 -12.14 -66.53 -5.80
N GLN A 24 -11.31 -65.50 -5.68
CA GLN A 24 -9.89 -65.56 -6.04
C GLN A 24 -9.06 -65.94 -4.81
N ASP A 25 -8.11 -66.85 -5.00
CA ASP A 25 -7.08 -67.20 -4.02
C ASP A 25 -5.72 -67.26 -4.73
N GLY A 26 -4.94 -66.17 -4.67
CA GLY A 26 -3.74 -66.00 -5.49
C GLY A 26 -4.05 -66.05 -6.97
N ASN A 27 -3.39 -66.94 -7.72
CA ASN A 27 -3.68 -67.14 -9.16
C ASN A 27 -4.84 -68.12 -9.42
N ASN A 28 -5.50 -68.63 -8.37
CA ASN A 28 -6.49 -69.69 -8.49
C ASN A 28 -7.92 -69.12 -8.46
N LEU A 29 -8.81 -69.72 -9.25
CA LEU A 29 -10.25 -69.46 -9.17
C LEU A 29 -10.92 -70.55 -8.34
N ILE A 30 -11.75 -70.15 -7.38
CA ILE A 30 -12.55 -71.03 -6.53
C ILE A 30 -14.02 -70.88 -6.92
N LEU A 31 -14.66 -71.98 -7.30
CA LEU A 31 -16.10 -72.11 -7.39
C LEU A 31 -16.61 -72.60 -6.03
N ASP A 32 -17.40 -71.79 -5.33
CA ASP A 32 -17.86 -72.08 -3.97
C ASP A 32 -19.34 -72.49 -3.98
N PHE A 33 -19.64 -73.73 -3.58
CA PHE A 33 -20.98 -74.30 -3.56
C PHE A 33 -21.63 -74.23 -2.16
N GLY A 34 -20.94 -73.61 -1.19
CA GLY A 34 -21.37 -73.55 0.21
C GLY A 34 -21.09 -74.84 0.98
N GLY A 35 -21.30 -74.81 2.31
CA GLY A 35 -21.08 -75.98 3.17
C GLY A 35 -19.63 -76.49 3.24
N GLY A 36 -18.67 -75.76 2.66
CA GLY A 36 -17.26 -76.16 2.54
C GLY A 36 -16.90 -76.80 1.19
N ASP A 37 -17.88 -77.05 0.32
CA ASP A 37 -17.67 -77.66 -0.98
C ASP A 37 -17.15 -76.64 -1.99
N THR A 38 -15.93 -76.86 -2.49
CA THR A 38 -15.28 -75.95 -3.44
C THR A 38 -14.62 -76.71 -4.57
N VAL A 39 -14.58 -76.08 -5.75
CA VAL A 39 -13.77 -76.52 -6.88
C VAL A 39 -12.70 -75.47 -7.15
N LYS A 40 -11.43 -75.85 -6.99
CA LYS A 40 -10.26 -74.99 -7.20
C LYS A 40 -9.66 -75.21 -8.59
N LEU A 41 -9.59 -74.15 -9.38
CA LEU A 41 -8.92 -74.10 -10.67
C LEU A 41 -7.58 -73.40 -10.49
N THR A 42 -6.51 -74.20 -10.45
CA THR A 42 -5.15 -73.71 -10.19
C THR A 42 -4.62 -72.85 -11.34
N ASP A 43 -3.95 -71.75 -11.02
CA ASP A 43 -3.31 -70.82 -11.97
C ASP A 43 -4.23 -70.22 -13.06
N PHE A 44 -5.54 -70.29 -12.84
CA PHE A 44 -6.56 -69.77 -13.76
C PHE A 44 -6.29 -68.33 -14.21
N PHE A 45 -6.01 -67.43 -13.26
CA PHE A 45 -5.81 -66.00 -13.54
C PHE A 45 -4.45 -65.73 -14.20
N LEU A 46 -3.41 -66.47 -13.83
CA LEU A 46 -2.08 -66.36 -14.45
C LEU A 46 -2.13 -66.73 -15.93
N HIS A 47 -2.85 -67.81 -16.26
CA HIS A 47 -3.04 -68.25 -17.64
C HIS A 47 -3.83 -67.22 -18.44
N ALA A 48 -4.92 -66.69 -17.88
CA ALA A 48 -5.75 -65.70 -18.55
C ALA A 48 -5.01 -64.38 -18.84
N GLN A 49 -4.13 -63.93 -17.93
CA GLN A 49 -3.27 -62.76 -18.14
C GLN A 49 -2.26 -62.97 -19.28
N ASN A 50 -1.59 -64.12 -19.30
CA ASN A 50 -0.56 -64.42 -20.30
C ASN A 50 -1.13 -64.71 -21.70
N ASN A 51 -2.41 -65.08 -21.79
CA ASN A 51 -3.08 -65.45 -23.05
C ASN A 51 -4.01 -64.35 -23.60
N ALA A 52 -3.70 -63.07 -23.35
CA ALA A 52 -4.48 -61.93 -23.84
C ALA A 52 -5.98 -62.01 -23.49
N GLY A 53 -6.32 -62.46 -22.28
CA GLY A 53 -7.70 -62.58 -21.80
C GLY A 53 -8.41 -63.88 -22.15
N ARG A 54 -7.78 -64.78 -22.91
CA ARG A 54 -8.34 -66.10 -23.18
C ARG A 54 -8.14 -66.99 -21.96
N SER A 55 -9.23 -67.34 -21.29
CA SER A 55 -9.22 -68.33 -20.22
C SER A 55 -9.00 -69.74 -20.81
N ASP A 56 -8.25 -70.56 -20.09
CA ASP A 56 -8.10 -71.99 -20.40
C ASP A 56 -9.41 -72.78 -20.25
N LEU A 57 -10.47 -72.12 -19.77
CA LEU A 57 -11.82 -72.65 -19.54
C LEU A 57 -12.85 -71.73 -20.21
N SER A 58 -13.65 -72.23 -21.15
CA SER A 58 -14.68 -71.45 -21.84
C SER A 58 -16.04 -71.48 -21.13
N ALA A 59 -16.38 -72.57 -20.45
CA ALA A 59 -17.64 -72.70 -19.71
C ALA A 59 -17.56 -73.78 -18.62
N VAL A 60 -18.52 -73.76 -17.70
CA VAL A 60 -18.80 -74.83 -16.75
C VAL A 60 -20.12 -75.48 -17.15
N LEU A 61 -20.13 -76.81 -17.33
CA LEU A 61 -21.33 -77.63 -17.53
C LEU A 61 -21.70 -78.27 -16.19
N PHE A 62 -22.88 -77.94 -15.67
CA PHE A 62 -23.37 -78.41 -14.38
C PHE A 62 -24.16 -79.72 -14.52
N ALA A 63 -24.46 -80.37 -13.39
CA ALA A 63 -25.11 -81.68 -13.34
C ALA A 63 -26.56 -81.66 -13.85
N ASP A 64 -27.23 -80.51 -13.75
CA ASP A 64 -28.57 -80.23 -14.30
C ASP A 64 -28.57 -79.99 -15.82
N GLY A 65 -27.42 -80.06 -16.48
CA GLY A 65 -27.25 -79.82 -17.91
C GLY A 65 -27.15 -78.34 -18.29
N THR A 66 -27.19 -77.41 -17.31
CA THR A 66 -26.95 -75.99 -17.57
C THR A 66 -25.48 -75.74 -17.88
N GLN A 67 -25.21 -74.81 -18.79
CA GLN A 67 -23.86 -74.41 -19.17
C GLN A 67 -23.71 -72.90 -19.00
N ALA A 68 -22.76 -72.47 -18.18
CA ALA A 68 -22.49 -71.05 -17.94
C ALA A 68 -21.05 -70.69 -18.37
N THR A 69 -20.91 -69.61 -19.11
CA THR A 69 -19.58 -69.05 -19.43
C THR A 69 -19.00 -68.39 -18.19
N MET A 70 -17.66 -68.28 -18.11
CA MET A 70 -17.02 -67.60 -16.99
C MET A 70 -17.49 -66.13 -16.87
N ALA A 71 -17.63 -65.46 -18.01
CA ALA A 71 -18.20 -64.13 -18.12
C ALA A 71 -19.61 -64.04 -17.48
N SER A 72 -20.50 -64.98 -17.80
CA SER A 72 -21.86 -65.00 -17.24
C SER A 72 -21.89 -65.29 -15.74
N LEU A 73 -20.97 -66.13 -15.24
CA LEU A 73 -20.86 -66.41 -13.81
C LEU A 73 -20.35 -65.19 -13.06
N MET A 74 -19.29 -64.54 -13.56
CA MET A 74 -18.72 -63.32 -12.96
C MET A 74 -19.64 -62.10 -13.07
N SER A 75 -20.51 -62.02 -14.08
CA SER A 75 -21.50 -60.94 -14.18
C SER A 75 -22.66 -61.11 -13.18
N THR A 76 -23.04 -62.37 -12.91
CA THR A 76 -24.23 -62.69 -12.09
C THR A 76 -23.87 -62.80 -10.61
N LEU A 77 -22.88 -63.63 -10.27
CA LEU A 77 -22.45 -63.91 -8.89
C LEU A 77 -21.40 -62.91 -8.41
N GLY A 78 -20.60 -62.37 -9.33
CA GLY A 78 -19.40 -61.61 -9.02
C GLY A 78 -18.24 -62.46 -8.54
N LEU A 79 -17.06 -61.85 -8.55
CA LEU A 79 -15.81 -62.43 -8.08
C LEU A 79 -15.36 -61.73 -6.80
N HIS A 80 -15.22 -62.48 -5.73
CA HIS A 80 -14.71 -61.99 -4.44
C HIS A 80 -13.21 -62.23 -4.33
N LEU A 81 -12.46 -61.16 -4.10
CA LEU A 81 -11.02 -61.24 -3.85
C LEU A 81 -10.77 -61.79 -2.44
N ALA A 82 -9.75 -62.63 -2.28
CA ALA A 82 -9.32 -63.08 -0.95
C ALA A 82 -8.75 -61.92 -0.12
N ASN A 83 -8.73 -62.12 1.20
CA ASN A 83 -8.02 -61.25 2.12
C ASN A 83 -6.50 -61.31 1.89
N GLY A 84 -5.80 -60.22 2.24
CA GLY A 84 -4.40 -59.98 1.94
C GLY A 84 -4.22 -59.32 0.57
N ASN A 85 -3.00 -58.89 0.26
CA ASN A 85 -2.74 -58.11 -0.96
C ASN A 85 -3.04 -58.91 -2.22
N GLN A 86 -3.96 -58.42 -3.05
CA GLN A 86 -4.34 -59.07 -4.31
C GLN A 86 -3.99 -58.19 -5.52
N THR A 87 -3.66 -58.84 -6.63
CA THR A 87 -3.65 -58.19 -7.94
C THR A 87 -4.60 -58.95 -8.84
N PHE A 88 -5.68 -58.29 -9.24
CA PHE A 88 -6.67 -58.80 -10.15
C PHE A 88 -6.63 -58.04 -11.46
N ARG A 89 -6.27 -58.75 -12.53
CA ARG A 89 -6.26 -58.24 -13.90
C ARG A 89 -6.84 -59.30 -14.82
N LEU A 90 -8.01 -59.02 -15.39
CA LEU A 90 -8.66 -59.89 -16.37
C LEU A 90 -9.31 -59.04 -17.46
N PRO A 91 -8.81 -59.06 -18.71
CA PRO A 91 -9.41 -58.30 -19.79
C PRO A 91 -10.61 -59.05 -20.38
N LEU A 92 -11.71 -59.11 -19.63
CA LEU A 92 -12.99 -59.65 -20.11
C LEU A 92 -13.75 -58.57 -20.86
N SER A 93 -14.28 -58.88 -22.05
CA SER A 93 -15.02 -57.93 -22.87
C SER A 93 -16.50 -57.80 -22.51
N THR A 94 -16.91 -58.33 -21.36
CA THR A 94 -18.30 -58.39 -20.88
C THR A 94 -18.37 -57.81 -19.48
N PRO A 95 -19.49 -57.17 -19.09
CA PRO A 95 -19.67 -56.65 -17.74
C PRO A 95 -19.41 -57.71 -16.66
N VAL A 96 -18.59 -57.36 -15.67
CA VAL A 96 -18.30 -58.20 -14.51
C VAL A 96 -18.58 -57.47 -13.20
N LYS A 97 -18.79 -58.24 -12.14
CA LYS A 97 -18.82 -57.72 -10.76
C LYS A 97 -17.59 -58.21 -10.02
N ILE A 98 -16.87 -57.29 -9.39
CA ILE A 98 -15.66 -57.58 -8.61
C ILE A 98 -15.87 -57.01 -7.21
N TYR A 99 -15.64 -57.84 -6.20
CA TYR A 99 -15.74 -57.47 -4.79
C TYR A 99 -14.35 -57.56 -4.16
N GLY A 100 -13.78 -56.41 -3.79
CA GLY A 100 -12.53 -56.35 -3.04
C GLY A 100 -12.60 -57.08 -1.71
N GLY A 101 -11.43 -57.58 -1.28
CA GLY A 101 -11.23 -58.24 0.01
C GLY A 101 -10.76 -57.23 1.07
N THR A 102 -9.96 -57.71 2.03
CA THR A 102 -9.20 -56.83 2.94
C THR A 102 -7.74 -56.78 2.55
N GLY A 103 -7.07 -55.63 2.54
CA GLY A 103 -5.63 -55.53 2.25
C GLY A 103 -5.28 -54.43 1.25
N ASN A 104 -4.18 -54.62 0.50
CA ASN A 104 -3.83 -53.77 -0.62
C ASN A 104 -4.18 -54.46 -1.94
N GLU A 105 -5.22 -53.98 -2.63
CA GLU A 105 -5.69 -54.55 -3.89
C GLU A 105 -5.32 -53.69 -5.09
N THR A 106 -4.95 -54.33 -6.18
CA THR A 106 -4.92 -53.72 -7.53
C THR A 106 -5.99 -54.38 -8.35
N ILE A 107 -7.02 -53.63 -8.74
CA ILE A 107 -8.20 -54.13 -9.44
C ILE A 107 -8.30 -53.46 -10.81
N GLN A 108 -8.36 -54.27 -11.85
CA GLN A 108 -8.60 -53.79 -13.21
C GLN A 108 -9.95 -54.29 -13.71
N GLY A 109 -10.81 -53.37 -14.16
CA GLY A 109 -12.08 -53.68 -14.80
C GLY A 109 -11.95 -54.41 -16.14
N GLY A 110 -13.08 -54.79 -16.72
CA GLY A 110 -13.19 -55.41 -18.04
C GLY A 110 -12.81 -54.46 -19.17
N THR A 111 -12.58 -55.00 -20.37
CA THR A 111 -12.23 -54.26 -21.59
C THR A 111 -13.46 -53.99 -22.47
N ASN A 112 -13.29 -53.24 -23.57
CA ASN A 112 -14.32 -53.01 -24.59
C ASN A 112 -15.61 -52.33 -24.11
N ASN A 113 -15.53 -51.25 -23.33
CA ASN A 113 -16.72 -50.47 -22.97
C ASN A 113 -17.70 -51.20 -22.03
N SER A 114 -17.23 -52.18 -21.24
CA SER A 114 -18.06 -52.93 -20.28
C SER A 114 -18.60 -52.05 -19.15
N ALA A 115 -19.84 -52.29 -18.74
CA ALA A 115 -20.48 -51.64 -17.60
C ALA A 115 -20.21 -52.42 -16.31
N ASP A 116 -18.96 -52.44 -15.87
CA ASP A 116 -18.52 -53.24 -14.73
C ASP A 116 -19.01 -52.68 -13.39
N THR A 117 -19.12 -53.53 -12.38
CA THR A 117 -19.30 -53.11 -10.99
C THR A 117 -18.07 -53.50 -10.17
N ILE A 118 -17.39 -52.53 -9.59
CA ILE A 118 -16.17 -52.76 -8.80
C ILE A 118 -16.38 -52.21 -7.41
N VAL A 119 -16.34 -53.08 -6.39
CA VAL A 119 -16.35 -52.69 -4.97
C VAL A 119 -14.92 -52.69 -4.47
N ALA A 120 -14.47 -51.56 -3.88
CA ALA A 120 -13.07 -51.36 -3.50
C ALA A 120 -12.57 -52.43 -2.51
N GLY A 121 -13.35 -52.74 -1.48
CA GLY A 121 -12.91 -53.58 -0.36
C GLY A 121 -12.34 -52.72 0.78
N VAL A 122 -11.79 -53.36 1.81
CA VAL A 122 -11.25 -52.67 2.99
C VAL A 122 -9.73 -52.59 2.92
N GLY A 123 -9.18 -51.39 3.00
CA GLY A 123 -7.73 -51.16 3.02
C GLY A 123 -7.32 -50.16 1.95
N TYR A 124 -6.39 -50.53 1.08
CA TYR A 124 -5.96 -49.71 -0.04
C TYR A 124 -6.34 -50.38 -1.36
N SER A 125 -7.11 -49.72 -2.20
CA SER A 125 -7.52 -50.25 -3.50
C SER A 125 -7.05 -49.32 -4.61
N TYR A 126 -6.21 -49.82 -5.51
CA TYR A 126 -5.87 -49.15 -6.76
C TYR A 126 -6.72 -49.73 -7.89
N ILE A 127 -7.65 -48.93 -8.39
CA ILE A 127 -8.70 -49.34 -9.31
C ILE A 127 -8.50 -48.65 -10.66
N THR A 128 -8.29 -49.45 -11.70
CA THR A 128 -8.21 -48.95 -13.08
C THR A 128 -9.43 -49.42 -13.86
N GLY A 129 -10.12 -48.47 -14.50
CA GLY A 129 -11.23 -48.75 -15.39
C GLY A 129 -10.89 -48.42 -16.83
N PHE A 130 -11.26 -49.33 -17.75
CA PHE A 130 -11.29 -49.00 -19.17
C PHE A 130 -12.56 -48.21 -19.51
N ALA A 131 -12.65 -47.76 -20.77
CA ALA A 131 -13.86 -47.14 -21.31
C ALA A 131 -15.10 -48.03 -21.02
N GLY A 132 -16.30 -47.43 -20.89
CA GLY A 132 -17.54 -48.10 -20.43
C GLY A 132 -18.38 -47.27 -19.44
N ALA A 133 -19.53 -47.83 -18.99
CA ALA A 133 -20.43 -47.23 -18.00
C ALA A 133 -20.31 -47.95 -16.64
N ALA A 134 -19.13 -47.91 -16.06
CA ALA A 134 -18.81 -48.67 -14.84
C ALA A 134 -19.37 -48.01 -13.57
N THR A 135 -19.70 -48.84 -12.59
CA THR A 135 -20.09 -48.45 -11.24
C THR A 135 -19.00 -48.85 -10.26
N TYR A 136 -18.41 -47.86 -9.60
CA TYR A 136 -17.43 -48.06 -8.53
C TYR A 136 -18.16 -47.89 -7.21
N VAL A 137 -18.05 -48.86 -6.31
CA VAL A 137 -18.71 -48.82 -5.00
C VAL A 137 -17.65 -48.64 -3.93
N PHE A 138 -17.84 -47.62 -3.09
CA PHE A 138 -16.97 -47.31 -1.96
C PHE A 138 -17.82 -47.04 -0.72
N GLY A 139 -17.49 -47.66 0.40
CA GLY A 139 -18.25 -47.62 1.63
C GLY A 139 -17.48 -47.05 2.81
N ARG A 140 -18.22 -46.77 3.88
CA ARG A 140 -17.64 -46.34 5.16
C ARG A 140 -16.82 -47.46 5.79
N GLY A 141 -15.55 -47.17 6.06
CA GLY A 141 -14.55 -48.11 6.59
C GLY A 141 -13.70 -48.78 5.51
N ASP A 142 -13.89 -48.44 4.23
CA ASP A 142 -13.14 -49.06 3.12
C ASP A 142 -11.69 -48.56 3.02
N GLY A 143 -11.33 -47.45 3.68
CA GLY A 143 -9.97 -46.91 3.64
C GLY A 143 -9.71 -46.04 2.41
N ILE A 144 -8.70 -46.37 1.61
CA ILE A 144 -8.26 -45.54 0.48
C ILE A 144 -8.56 -46.23 -0.84
N ALA A 145 -9.29 -45.55 -1.72
CA ALA A 145 -9.45 -45.97 -3.11
C ALA A 145 -8.80 -44.96 -4.06
N GLU A 146 -7.81 -45.41 -4.83
CA GLU A 146 -7.24 -44.66 -5.95
C GLU A 146 -7.86 -45.12 -7.26
N MET A 147 -8.43 -44.19 -8.02
CA MET A 147 -9.18 -44.51 -9.22
C MET A 147 -8.59 -43.78 -10.43
N GLU A 148 -8.20 -44.58 -11.43
CA GLU A 148 -7.87 -44.11 -12.77
C GLU A 148 -8.97 -44.53 -13.72
N THR A 149 -9.90 -43.62 -13.97
CA THR A 149 -11.01 -43.83 -14.90
C THR A 149 -10.71 -43.10 -16.20
N SER A 150 -10.69 -43.80 -17.34
CA SER A 150 -10.43 -43.19 -18.65
C SER A 150 -11.52 -43.55 -19.67
N GLY A 151 -11.95 -42.58 -20.50
CA GLY A 151 -12.74 -42.82 -21.71
C GLY A 151 -14.14 -43.44 -21.50
N GLY A 152 -14.73 -43.34 -20.32
CA GLY A 152 -16.01 -43.99 -19.97
C GLY A 152 -17.26 -43.20 -20.36
N GLN A 153 -18.31 -43.89 -20.83
CA GLN A 153 -19.65 -43.32 -20.96
C GLN A 153 -20.36 -43.46 -19.61
N ASN A 154 -20.46 -42.39 -18.82
CA ASN A 154 -21.29 -42.34 -17.61
C ASN A 154 -20.84 -43.22 -16.42
N ASN A 155 -19.54 -43.25 -16.11
CA ASN A 155 -19.05 -43.88 -14.89
C ASN A 155 -19.68 -43.25 -13.62
N VAL A 156 -20.03 -44.08 -12.65
CA VAL A 156 -20.65 -43.68 -11.38
C VAL A 156 -19.80 -44.15 -10.22
N LEU A 157 -19.49 -43.24 -9.28
CA LEU A 157 -19.01 -43.60 -7.95
C LEU A 157 -20.22 -43.65 -7.01
N GLN A 158 -20.59 -44.84 -6.56
CA GLN A 158 -21.64 -45.06 -5.58
C GLN A 158 -21.02 -45.13 -4.18
N LEU A 159 -21.36 -44.15 -3.35
CA LEU A 159 -20.94 -44.08 -1.97
C LEU A 159 -21.96 -44.74 -1.06
N THR A 160 -21.55 -45.76 -0.30
CA THR A 160 -22.42 -46.45 0.66
C THR A 160 -22.19 -45.89 2.06
N ASN A 161 -23.25 -45.33 2.66
CA ASN A 161 -23.24 -44.66 3.97
C ASN A 161 -22.43 -43.34 4.06
N TYR A 162 -22.27 -42.63 2.94
CA TYR A 162 -21.80 -41.24 2.91
C TYR A 162 -22.81 -40.33 2.21
N ASN A 163 -23.11 -39.20 2.85
CA ASN A 163 -23.88 -38.09 2.28
C ASN A 163 -22.93 -36.98 1.81
N ARG A 164 -23.44 -36.03 1.03
CA ARG A 164 -22.63 -34.88 0.57
C ARG A 164 -22.02 -34.08 1.73
N SER A 165 -22.71 -34.00 2.88
CA SER A 165 -22.21 -33.28 4.07
C SER A 165 -20.98 -33.92 4.71
N ASP A 166 -20.74 -35.20 4.47
CA ASP A 166 -19.57 -35.91 5.03
C ASP A 166 -18.29 -35.66 4.23
N LEU A 167 -18.41 -34.99 3.08
CA LEU A 167 -17.36 -34.88 2.08
C LEU A 167 -16.72 -33.49 2.07
N VAL A 168 -15.39 -33.47 2.18
CA VAL A 168 -14.54 -32.31 1.87
C VAL A 168 -13.77 -32.59 0.58
N LEU A 169 -13.94 -31.72 -0.41
CA LEU A 169 -13.22 -31.81 -1.69
C LEU A 169 -11.86 -31.13 -1.60
N ARG A 170 -10.79 -31.85 -1.96
CA ARG A 170 -9.43 -31.34 -2.03
C ARG A 170 -8.84 -31.55 -3.43
N GLN A 171 -7.81 -30.78 -3.75
CA GLN A 171 -6.96 -30.99 -4.93
C GLN A 171 -5.56 -31.38 -4.48
N ASP A 172 -5.03 -32.44 -5.10
CA ASP A 172 -3.63 -32.85 -4.98
C ASP A 172 -3.02 -32.96 -6.38
N GLY A 173 -2.26 -31.94 -6.79
CA GLY A 173 -1.79 -31.82 -8.17
C GLY A 173 -2.94 -31.86 -9.19
N ASN A 174 -2.99 -32.91 -10.02
CA ASN A 174 -4.04 -33.12 -11.01
C ASN A 174 -5.19 -34.01 -10.51
N THR A 175 -5.12 -34.47 -9.27
CA THR A 175 -6.06 -35.43 -8.67
C THR A 175 -7.12 -34.71 -7.86
N MET A 176 -8.38 -35.08 -8.07
CA MET A 176 -9.48 -34.67 -7.19
C MET A 176 -9.60 -35.67 -6.06
N VAL A 177 -9.59 -35.17 -4.82
CA VAL A 177 -9.61 -35.99 -3.61
C VAL A 177 -10.94 -35.76 -2.91
N LEU A 178 -11.68 -36.85 -2.70
CA LEU A 178 -12.87 -36.91 -1.88
C LEU A 178 -12.45 -37.41 -0.50
N ASP A 179 -12.38 -36.51 0.47
CA ASP A 179 -11.96 -36.78 1.85
C ASP A 179 -13.18 -36.82 2.77
N PHE A 180 -13.37 -37.93 3.49
CA PHE A 180 -14.51 -38.13 4.39
C PHE A 180 -14.16 -37.89 5.87
N GLY A 181 -12.94 -37.44 6.17
CA GLY A 181 -12.51 -37.01 7.51
C GLY A 181 -12.32 -38.12 8.55
N ASN A 182 -12.68 -39.37 8.24
CA ASN A 182 -12.50 -40.54 9.11
C ASN A 182 -11.35 -41.47 8.67
N GLY A 183 -10.47 -40.98 7.78
CA GLY A 183 -9.41 -41.76 7.15
C GLY A 183 -9.80 -42.39 5.81
N ASP A 184 -11.09 -42.40 5.47
CA ASP A 184 -11.54 -42.85 4.16
C ASP A 184 -11.32 -41.78 3.09
N VAL A 185 -10.77 -42.17 1.94
CA VAL A 185 -10.43 -41.25 0.86
C VAL A 185 -10.63 -41.91 -0.50
N VAL A 186 -11.30 -41.21 -1.42
CA VAL A 186 -11.32 -41.57 -2.84
C VAL A 186 -10.51 -40.55 -3.64
N ARG A 187 -9.50 -41.02 -4.37
CA ARG A 187 -8.67 -40.19 -5.27
C ARG A 187 -9.05 -40.46 -6.72
N LEU A 188 -9.53 -39.44 -7.41
CA LEU A 188 -9.83 -39.47 -8.84
C LEU A 188 -8.67 -38.82 -9.60
N HIS A 189 -7.77 -39.67 -10.09
CA HIS A 189 -6.52 -39.23 -10.72
C HIS A 189 -6.78 -38.51 -12.05
N ASP A 190 -5.90 -37.56 -12.36
CA ASP A 190 -5.90 -36.74 -13.58
C ASP A 190 -7.17 -35.93 -13.84
N TYR A 191 -8.11 -35.81 -12.89
CA TYR A 191 -9.34 -35.05 -13.07
C TYR A 191 -9.07 -33.65 -13.66
N PHE A 192 -8.15 -32.88 -13.06
CA PHE A 192 -7.87 -31.51 -13.49
C PHE A 192 -7.05 -31.45 -14.79
N LEU A 193 -6.13 -32.40 -15.00
CA LEU A 193 -5.39 -32.52 -16.25
C LEU A 193 -6.34 -32.82 -17.42
N ARG A 194 -7.33 -33.69 -17.19
CA ARG A 194 -8.34 -34.09 -18.16
C ARG A 194 -9.24 -32.94 -18.58
N GLN A 195 -9.61 -32.08 -17.64
CA GLN A 195 -10.36 -30.85 -17.93
C GLN A 195 -9.58 -29.93 -18.88
N GLN A 196 -8.26 -29.82 -18.67
CA GLN A 196 -7.41 -28.92 -19.45
C GLN A 196 -7.04 -29.48 -20.83
N VAL A 197 -6.72 -30.77 -20.94
CA VAL A 197 -6.08 -31.35 -22.13
C VAL A 197 -7.07 -32.08 -23.04
N TRP A 198 -8.11 -32.70 -22.49
CA TRP A 198 -9.03 -33.57 -23.25
C TRP A 198 -10.48 -33.07 -23.28
N GLY A 199 -10.67 -31.74 -23.19
CA GLY A 199 -11.98 -31.11 -23.39
C GLY A 199 -13.05 -31.52 -22.37
N GLY A 200 -12.64 -31.88 -21.14
CA GLY A 200 -13.55 -32.25 -20.06
C GLY A 200 -13.94 -33.72 -19.99
N ASP A 201 -13.24 -34.63 -20.69
CA ASP A 201 -13.39 -36.07 -20.47
C ASP A 201 -12.68 -36.53 -19.19
N VAL A 202 -13.39 -36.37 -18.08
CA VAL A 202 -12.93 -36.61 -16.71
C VAL A 202 -13.02 -38.07 -16.26
N GLY A 203 -13.43 -39.00 -17.14
CA GLY A 203 -13.54 -40.43 -16.84
C GLY A 203 -14.69 -40.76 -15.90
N MET A 204 -14.66 -40.28 -14.65
CA MET A 204 -15.76 -40.38 -13.69
C MET A 204 -16.84 -39.35 -14.04
N ARG A 205 -18.10 -39.76 -14.20
CA ARG A 205 -19.16 -38.82 -14.63
C ARG A 205 -20.01 -38.31 -13.48
N SER A 206 -20.30 -39.14 -12.49
CA SER A 206 -21.17 -38.77 -11.37
C SER A 206 -20.81 -39.48 -10.08
N VAL A 207 -21.23 -38.89 -8.97
CA VAL A 207 -21.19 -39.49 -7.64
C VAL A 207 -22.62 -39.64 -7.16
N GLN A 208 -22.97 -40.84 -6.69
CA GLN A 208 -24.23 -41.15 -6.04
C GLN A 208 -23.98 -41.30 -4.54
N PHE A 209 -24.68 -40.51 -3.72
CA PHE A 209 -24.61 -40.54 -2.27
C PHE A 209 -25.60 -41.54 -1.67
N ALA A 210 -25.44 -41.83 -0.38
CA ALA A 210 -26.25 -42.82 0.34
C ALA A 210 -27.73 -42.45 0.44
N ASP A 211 -28.06 -41.15 0.45
CA ASP A 211 -29.43 -40.63 0.40
C ASP A 211 -30.10 -40.75 -0.98
N GLY A 212 -29.38 -41.27 -1.98
CA GLY A 212 -29.81 -41.40 -3.36
C GLY A 212 -29.55 -40.17 -4.23
N THR A 213 -29.04 -39.06 -3.65
CA THR A 213 -28.64 -37.87 -4.40
C THR A 213 -27.55 -38.24 -5.39
N GLN A 214 -27.72 -37.84 -6.66
CA GLN A 214 -26.70 -38.00 -7.70
C GLN A 214 -26.22 -36.63 -8.15
N MET A 215 -24.91 -36.40 -8.11
CA MET A 215 -24.27 -35.19 -8.62
C MET A 215 -23.36 -35.58 -9.78
N SER A 216 -23.37 -34.83 -10.87
CA SER A 216 -22.30 -34.95 -11.85
C SER A 216 -20.97 -34.55 -11.20
N ILE A 217 -19.88 -35.09 -11.71
CA ILE A 217 -18.56 -34.81 -11.16
C ILE A 217 -18.19 -33.32 -11.31
N ALA A 218 -18.72 -32.66 -12.34
CA ALA A 218 -18.54 -31.24 -12.55
C ALA A 218 -19.32 -30.40 -11.54
N GLU A 219 -20.56 -30.78 -11.24
CA GLU A 219 -21.35 -30.16 -10.16
C GLU A 219 -20.69 -30.39 -8.80
N LEU A 220 -20.17 -31.59 -8.55
CA LEU A 220 -19.44 -31.89 -7.33
C LEU A 220 -18.18 -31.03 -7.23
N ALA A 221 -17.36 -30.96 -8.27
CA ALA A 221 -16.16 -30.12 -8.29
C ALA A 221 -16.44 -28.62 -8.19
N ALA A 222 -17.63 -28.16 -8.59
CA ALA A 222 -18.04 -26.77 -8.41
C ALA A 222 -18.74 -26.51 -7.06
N SER A 223 -19.09 -27.56 -6.30
CA SER A 223 -19.85 -27.44 -5.07
C SER A 223 -19.01 -26.86 -3.93
N ALA A 224 -19.66 -26.01 -3.13
CA ALA A 224 -19.11 -25.46 -1.90
C ALA A 224 -18.84 -26.56 -0.88
N ASN A 225 -17.70 -26.50 -0.19
CA ASN A 225 -17.56 -27.16 1.11
C ASN A 225 -18.04 -26.22 2.22
N THR A 226 -18.77 -26.78 3.18
CA THR A 226 -19.07 -26.10 4.44
C THR A 226 -18.21 -26.72 5.53
N VAL A 227 -17.27 -25.96 6.07
CA VAL A 227 -16.31 -26.44 7.09
C VAL A 227 -16.54 -25.67 8.37
N HIS A 228 -16.67 -26.40 9.48
CA HIS A 228 -16.85 -25.82 10.80
C HIS A 228 -15.54 -25.99 11.60
N GLY A 229 -14.96 -24.88 12.03
CA GLY A 229 -13.88 -24.85 13.00
C GLY A 229 -14.37 -25.26 14.38
N ASN A 230 -13.55 -25.98 15.13
CA ASN A 230 -13.82 -26.35 16.52
C ASN A 230 -12.52 -26.47 17.30
N GLY A 231 -12.23 -25.48 18.15
CA GLY A 231 -10.97 -25.36 18.85
C GLY A 231 -9.82 -24.98 17.93
N ASP A 232 -8.64 -24.79 18.54
CA ASP A 232 -7.42 -24.39 17.84
C ASP A 232 -7.06 -25.38 16.72
N GLY A 233 -6.82 -24.85 15.51
CA GLY A 233 -6.45 -25.70 14.38
C GLY A 233 -6.46 -25.00 13.03
N THR A 234 -6.16 -25.76 11.98
CA THR A 234 -6.22 -25.30 10.59
C THR A 234 -7.35 -26.01 9.85
N PHE A 235 -8.27 -25.23 9.29
CA PHE A 235 -9.45 -25.73 8.59
C PHE A 235 -9.42 -25.23 7.15
N SER A 236 -9.53 -26.15 6.18
CA SER A 236 -9.44 -25.79 4.76
C SER A 236 -10.72 -26.12 4.03
N GLY A 237 -11.23 -25.14 3.28
CA GLY A 237 -12.35 -25.30 2.36
C GLY A 237 -11.97 -26.05 1.08
N GLY A 238 -10.69 -26.13 0.74
CA GLY A 238 -10.25 -26.84 -0.47
C GLY A 238 -10.66 -26.14 -1.77
N TRP A 239 -11.33 -26.86 -2.66
CA TRP A 239 -11.71 -26.36 -3.98
C TRP A 239 -13.19 -25.98 -4.03
N GLY A 240 -13.52 -24.88 -4.71
CA GLY A 240 -14.90 -24.41 -4.90
C GLY A 240 -15.21 -23.17 -4.05
N ASN A 241 -16.44 -22.68 -4.16
CA ASN A 241 -16.88 -21.51 -3.40
C ASN A 241 -17.21 -21.91 -1.96
N ASN A 242 -16.26 -21.85 -1.04
CA ASN A 242 -16.40 -22.49 0.27
C ASN A 242 -17.02 -21.59 1.34
N ILE A 243 -17.65 -22.19 2.35
CA ILE A 243 -18.10 -21.51 3.56
C ILE A 243 -17.33 -22.12 4.73
N LEU A 244 -16.45 -21.34 5.35
CA LEU A 244 -15.71 -21.74 6.54
C LEU A 244 -16.27 -20.96 7.72
N ILE A 245 -16.73 -21.65 8.75
CA ILE A 245 -17.32 -21.06 9.95
C ILE A 245 -16.42 -21.42 11.12
N GLY A 246 -15.63 -20.48 11.60
CA GLY A 246 -14.84 -20.65 12.82
C GLY A 246 -15.72 -20.78 14.06
N GLY A 247 -15.12 -21.33 15.10
CA GLY A 247 -15.78 -21.75 16.33
C GLY A 247 -15.32 -20.91 17.51
N ALA A 248 -14.97 -21.59 18.60
CA ALA A 248 -14.22 -20.97 19.68
C ALA A 248 -12.82 -21.58 19.70
N GLY A 249 -11.79 -20.73 19.81
CA GLY A 249 -10.39 -21.13 19.72
C GLY A 249 -9.62 -20.21 18.76
N ASN A 250 -8.33 -20.49 18.56
CA ASN A 250 -7.51 -19.76 17.60
C ASN A 250 -7.41 -20.58 16.31
N GLU A 251 -8.19 -20.22 15.30
CA GLU A 251 -8.28 -20.98 14.06
C GLU A 251 -7.54 -20.34 12.88
N THR A 252 -6.98 -21.17 12.02
CA THR A 252 -6.54 -20.76 10.68
C THR A 252 -7.53 -21.27 9.65
N LEU A 253 -8.32 -20.37 9.05
CA LEU A 253 -9.32 -20.70 8.04
C LEU A 253 -8.77 -20.46 6.64
N VAL A 254 -8.65 -21.51 5.83
CA VAL A 254 -8.06 -21.47 4.49
C VAL A 254 -9.12 -21.74 3.42
N GLY A 255 -9.60 -20.70 2.75
CA GLY A 255 -10.68 -20.76 1.75
C GLY A 255 -10.32 -21.60 0.51
N GLY A 256 -9.10 -21.42 0.00
CA GLY A 256 -8.58 -22.18 -1.14
C GLY A 256 -8.86 -21.51 -2.49
N ASN A 257 -9.44 -22.25 -3.43
CA ASN A 257 -9.77 -21.74 -4.77
C ASN A 257 -11.25 -21.51 -4.94
N GLY A 258 -11.64 -20.35 -5.47
CA GLY A 258 -13.04 -19.96 -5.64
C GLY A 258 -13.47 -18.92 -4.63
N ASN A 259 -14.68 -18.39 -4.80
CA ASN A 259 -15.22 -17.32 -3.96
C ASN A 259 -15.64 -17.90 -2.60
N SER A 260 -14.84 -17.66 -1.57
CA SER A 260 -15.05 -18.23 -0.24
C SER A 260 -15.59 -17.20 0.76
N THR A 261 -16.43 -17.66 1.68
CA THR A 261 -16.87 -16.91 2.86
C THR A 261 -16.20 -17.49 4.09
N LEU A 262 -15.42 -16.70 4.81
CA LEU A 262 -14.70 -17.10 6.03
C LEU A 262 -15.26 -16.31 7.20
N VAL A 263 -15.95 -16.98 8.12
CA VAL A 263 -16.45 -16.41 9.38
C VAL A 263 -15.43 -16.68 10.47
N ALA A 264 -14.88 -15.64 11.11
CA ALA A 264 -13.79 -15.75 12.07
C ALA A 264 -14.13 -16.66 13.26
N GLY A 265 -15.18 -16.33 14.01
CA GLY A 265 -15.48 -17.00 15.27
C GLY A 265 -14.80 -16.32 16.45
N VAL A 266 -14.90 -16.90 17.64
CA VAL A 266 -14.35 -16.33 18.87
C VAL A 266 -12.92 -16.83 19.09
N GLY A 267 -11.97 -15.91 19.03
CA GLY A 267 -10.56 -16.13 19.37
C GLY A 267 -9.61 -15.35 18.45
N ASN A 268 -8.32 -15.69 18.46
CA ASN A 268 -7.35 -15.03 17.62
C ASN A 268 -7.16 -15.80 16.30
N ASP A 269 -8.00 -15.50 15.32
CA ASP A 269 -8.05 -16.24 14.07
C ASP A 269 -7.13 -15.68 12.97
N LEU A 270 -6.76 -16.54 12.04
CA LEU A 270 -6.07 -16.19 10.79
C LEU A 270 -6.93 -16.61 9.59
N LEU A 271 -7.40 -15.64 8.82
CA LEU A 271 -8.24 -15.86 7.64
C LEU A 271 -7.42 -15.75 6.36
N GLN A 272 -7.34 -16.84 5.61
CA GLN A 272 -6.61 -16.95 4.34
C GLN A 272 -7.56 -17.40 3.23
N ALA A 273 -8.30 -16.47 2.62
CA ALA A 273 -9.36 -16.89 1.70
C ALA A 273 -8.83 -17.50 0.39
N GLY A 274 -7.62 -17.12 -0.04
CA GLY A 274 -7.00 -17.63 -1.27
C GLY A 274 -7.43 -16.86 -2.52
N SER A 275 -7.69 -17.55 -3.62
CA SER A 275 -8.05 -16.91 -4.90
C SER A 275 -9.53 -16.54 -4.96
N GLY A 276 -9.95 -15.74 -5.95
CA GLY A 276 -11.35 -15.35 -6.15
C GLY A 276 -11.80 -14.12 -5.35
N ASN A 277 -13.10 -13.83 -5.42
CA ASN A 277 -13.75 -12.74 -4.69
C ASN A 277 -14.31 -13.29 -3.37
N ASN A 278 -13.65 -12.97 -2.27
CA ASN A 278 -13.91 -13.58 -0.97
C ASN A 278 -14.62 -12.63 -0.01
N THR A 279 -15.36 -13.19 0.94
CA THR A 279 -16.00 -12.45 2.04
C THR A 279 -15.42 -12.90 3.37
N TYR A 280 -14.82 -11.98 4.11
CA TYR A 280 -14.40 -12.18 5.50
C TYR A 280 -15.52 -11.67 6.39
N VAL A 281 -16.08 -12.52 7.26
CA VAL A 281 -17.13 -12.14 8.20
C VAL A 281 -16.53 -12.08 9.59
N TYR A 282 -16.64 -10.92 10.23
CA TYR A 282 -16.12 -10.66 11.57
C TYR A 282 -17.24 -10.07 12.43
N ALA A 283 -17.49 -10.68 13.58
CA ALA A 283 -18.56 -10.31 14.50
C ALA A 283 -18.03 -9.64 15.76
N GLN A 284 -18.94 -8.93 16.45
CA GLN A 284 -18.62 -8.33 17.75
C GLN A 284 -18.26 -9.39 18.79
N GLY A 285 -17.11 -9.23 19.44
CA GLY A 285 -16.59 -10.16 20.43
C GLY A 285 -15.77 -11.32 19.85
N ASP A 286 -15.47 -11.30 18.55
CA ASP A 286 -14.61 -12.30 17.91
C ASP A 286 -13.14 -12.20 18.40
N GLY A 287 -12.68 -11.06 18.92
CA GLY A 287 -11.32 -10.89 19.43
C GLY A 287 -10.32 -10.38 18.39
N ALA A 288 -9.08 -10.86 18.38
CA ALA A 288 -8.05 -10.32 17.48
C ALA A 288 -7.86 -11.21 16.25
N THR A 289 -8.55 -10.89 15.15
CA THR A 289 -8.47 -11.63 13.88
C THR A 289 -7.47 -10.99 12.91
N ALA A 290 -6.63 -11.80 12.27
CA ALA A 290 -5.78 -11.41 11.17
C ALA A 290 -6.34 -11.91 9.83
N ILE A 291 -6.34 -11.06 8.81
CA ILE A 291 -6.64 -11.41 7.42
C ILE A 291 -5.33 -11.39 6.65
N ASP A 292 -4.97 -12.55 6.12
CA ASP A 292 -3.80 -12.71 5.26
C ASP A 292 -4.14 -12.26 3.83
N SER A 293 -3.64 -11.10 3.46
CA SER A 293 -3.82 -10.57 2.11
C SER A 293 -2.66 -10.89 1.16
N SER A 294 -1.63 -11.63 1.60
CA SER A 294 -0.43 -11.94 0.78
C SER A 294 -0.75 -12.72 -0.51
N ARG A 295 -1.93 -13.36 -0.56
CA ARG A 295 -2.39 -14.17 -1.69
C ARG A 295 -3.52 -13.52 -2.49
N VAL A 296 -3.83 -12.24 -2.23
CA VAL A 296 -4.87 -11.49 -2.96
C VAL A 296 -4.40 -11.27 -4.40
N GLN A 297 -5.14 -11.82 -5.37
CA GLN A 297 -4.88 -11.52 -6.77
C GLN A 297 -5.31 -10.07 -7.04
N SER A 298 -4.52 -9.33 -7.84
CA SER A 298 -5.06 -8.15 -8.55
C SER A 298 -6.36 -8.59 -9.26
N SER A 299 -7.36 -7.77 -9.51
CA SER A 299 -8.74 -8.13 -9.91
C SER A 299 -9.67 -8.66 -8.81
N SER A 300 -9.20 -9.26 -7.71
CA SER A 300 -10.10 -9.71 -6.62
C SER A 300 -10.88 -8.54 -6.00
N GLN A 301 -12.15 -8.78 -5.68
CA GLN A 301 -13.09 -7.87 -5.02
C GLN A 301 -13.46 -8.41 -3.64
N ASN A 302 -12.47 -8.50 -2.74
CA ASN A 302 -12.70 -9.03 -1.40
C ASN A 302 -13.43 -8.03 -0.50
N VAL A 303 -14.30 -8.53 0.37
CA VAL A 303 -15.10 -7.71 1.29
C VAL A 303 -14.87 -8.15 2.72
N LEU A 304 -14.71 -7.20 3.63
CA LEU A 304 -14.85 -7.43 5.08
C LEU A 304 -16.28 -7.07 5.48
N GLN A 305 -17.05 -8.05 5.92
CA GLN A 305 -18.41 -7.88 6.43
C GLN A 305 -18.39 -7.92 7.96
N LEU A 306 -18.83 -6.83 8.58
CA LEU A 306 -18.89 -6.66 10.02
C LEU A 306 -20.30 -6.98 10.53
N THR A 307 -20.39 -7.81 11.57
CA THR A 307 -21.64 -8.14 12.25
C THR A 307 -21.63 -7.54 13.65
N GLY A 308 -22.54 -6.59 13.93
CA GLY A 308 -22.60 -5.89 15.22
C GLY A 308 -21.74 -4.62 15.34
N TYR A 309 -20.93 -4.28 14.31
CA TYR A 309 -20.22 -3.01 14.24
C TYR A 309 -20.72 -2.12 13.10
N ASN A 310 -21.01 -0.86 13.45
CA ASN A 310 -21.17 0.25 12.52
C ASN A 310 -19.86 1.06 12.44
N GLN A 311 -19.76 1.96 11.46
CA GLN A 311 -18.56 2.79 11.31
C GLN A 311 -18.22 3.60 12.58
N SER A 312 -19.23 4.04 13.33
CA SER A 312 -19.05 4.76 14.59
C SER A 312 -18.43 3.92 15.72
N ASN A 313 -18.39 2.59 15.58
CA ASN A 313 -17.73 1.72 16.54
C ASN A 313 -16.21 1.58 16.29
N LEU A 314 -15.73 1.97 15.10
CA LEU A 314 -14.31 1.94 14.78
C LEU A 314 -13.60 3.08 15.52
N GLN A 315 -12.79 2.71 16.52
CA GLN A 315 -12.12 3.67 17.40
C GLN A 315 -10.86 4.26 16.76
N ALA A 316 -10.12 3.43 16.02
CA ALA A 316 -8.92 3.87 15.33
C ALA A 316 -8.59 2.97 14.13
N LEU A 317 -7.92 3.56 13.14
CA LEU A 317 -7.08 2.81 12.20
C LEU A 317 -5.64 2.95 12.66
N ARG A 318 -4.94 1.84 12.88
CA ARG A 318 -3.56 1.84 13.39
C ARG A 318 -2.62 1.16 12.40
N GLN A 319 -1.44 1.72 12.21
CA GLN A 319 -0.35 1.06 11.50
C GLN A 319 0.46 0.21 12.48
N ASP A 320 0.87 -0.98 12.03
CA ASP A 320 1.77 -1.90 12.73
C ASP A 320 2.74 -2.51 11.72
N GLY A 321 3.91 -1.88 11.54
CA GLY A 321 4.83 -2.22 10.46
C GLY A 321 4.17 -2.04 9.08
N ASN A 322 4.07 -3.12 8.30
CA ASN A 322 3.36 -3.12 7.02
C ASN A 322 1.86 -3.46 7.14
N ASN A 323 1.38 -3.75 8.35
CA ASN A 323 -0.01 -4.15 8.60
C ASN A 323 -0.89 -2.94 8.89
N LEU A 324 -2.16 -3.03 8.51
CA LEU A 324 -3.22 -2.11 8.93
C LEU A 324 -4.14 -2.79 9.94
N ILE A 325 -4.44 -2.12 11.04
CA ILE A 325 -5.34 -2.62 12.08
C ILE A 325 -6.59 -1.73 12.13
N LEU A 326 -7.76 -2.37 12.02
CA LEU A 326 -9.05 -1.78 12.38
C LEU A 326 -9.31 -2.12 13.84
N ASP A 327 -9.41 -1.10 14.69
CA ASP A 327 -9.56 -1.25 16.14
C ASP A 327 -10.96 -0.84 16.60
N PHE A 328 -11.74 -1.80 17.10
CA PHE A 328 -13.09 -1.56 17.63
C PHE A 328 -13.10 -1.41 19.17
N GLY A 329 -11.94 -1.54 19.82
CA GLY A 329 -11.75 -1.54 21.26
C GLY A 329 -12.15 -2.85 21.94
N GLY A 330 -11.93 -2.95 23.26
CA GLY A 330 -12.27 -4.15 24.02
C GLY A 330 -11.45 -5.40 23.69
N GLY A 331 -10.41 -5.27 22.85
CA GLY A 331 -9.63 -6.39 22.32
C GLY A 331 -10.03 -6.81 20.90
N ASP A 332 -11.15 -6.29 20.39
CA ASP A 332 -11.68 -6.61 19.07
C ASP A 332 -10.92 -5.85 17.97
N THR A 333 -10.17 -6.58 17.14
CA THR A 333 -9.36 -6.00 16.08
C THR A 333 -9.35 -6.86 14.83
N VAL A 334 -9.33 -6.20 13.66
CA VAL A 334 -9.06 -6.85 12.38
C VAL A 334 -7.74 -6.34 11.83
N LYS A 335 -6.72 -7.21 11.77
CA LYS A 335 -5.42 -6.89 11.18
C LYS A 335 -5.34 -7.36 9.74
N LEU A 336 -5.17 -6.44 8.79
CA LEU A 336 -4.83 -6.74 7.40
C LEU A 336 -3.30 -6.80 7.27
N THR A 337 -2.76 -7.99 7.03
CA THR A 337 -1.30 -8.18 6.95
C THR A 337 -0.72 -7.56 5.69
N ASP A 338 0.47 -6.96 5.73
CA ASP A 338 1.17 -6.44 4.53
C ASP A 338 0.38 -5.42 3.67
N PHE A 339 -0.71 -4.87 4.20
CA PHE A 339 -1.56 -3.88 3.53
C PHE A 339 -0.77 -2.73 2.89
N PHE A 340 0.17 -2.13 3.63
CA PHE A 340 0.94 -1.00 3.13
C PHE A 340 1.99 -1.40 2.09
N LEU A 341 2.55 -2.59 2.21
CA LEU A 341 3.48 -3.15 1.23
C LEU A 341 2.77 -3.39 -0.11
N HIS A 342 1.55 -3.94 -0.07
CA HIS A 342 0.74 -4.12 -1.27
C HIS A 342 0.29 -2.80 -1.88
N ALA A 343 -0.13 -1.84 -1.05
CA ALA A 343 -0.47 -0.51 -1.54
C ALA A 343 0.71 0.14 -2.30
N GLN A 344 1.94 -0.04 -1.84
CA GLN A 344 3.14 0.46 -2.51
C GLN A 344 3.45 -0.28 -3.82
N ASN A 345 3.37 -1.61 -3.83
CA ASN A 345 3.73 -2.42 -5.00
C ASN A 345 2.66 -2.43 -6.09
N ASN A 346 1.39 -2.22 -5.74
CA ASN A 346 0.24 -2.35 -6.63
C ASN A 346 -0.44 -1.01 -6.95
N ALA A 347 0.33 0.09 -6.98
CA ALA A 347 -0.16 1.43 -7.33
C ALA A 347 -1.39 1.90 -6.51
N GLY A 348 -1.36 1.66 -5.19
CA GLY A 348 -2.40 2.11 -4.26
C GLY A 348 -3.62 1.18 -4.14
N ARG A 349 -3.58 -0.02 -4.72
CA ARG A 349 -4.71 -0.96 -4.64
C ARG A 349 -4.83 -1.57 -3.23
N SER A 350 -6.06 -1.59 -2.71
CA SER A 350 -6.39 -2.14 -1.40
C SER A 350 -6.67 -3.65 -1.46
N ASP A 351 -6.27 -4.36 -0.40
CA ASP A 351 -6.51 -5.80 -0.19
C ASP A 351 -8.01 -6.13 -0.10
N LEU A 352 -8.80 -5.14 0.32
CA LEU A 352 -10.26 -5.17 0.37
C LEU A 352 -10.83 -4.12 -0.57
N SER A 353 -11.86 -4.48 -1.33
CA SER A 353 -12.64 -3.51 -2.12
C SER A 353 -13.61 -2.70 -1.26
N ALA A 354 -14.12 -3.28 -0.18
CA ALA A 354 -15.05 -2.61 0.73
C ALA A 354 -15.06 -3.23 2.13
N VAL A 355 -15.44 -2.41 3.10
CA VAL A 355 -15.91 -2.82 4.43
C VAL A 355 -17.42 -2.60 4.47
N LEU A 356 -18.19 -3.66 4.71
CA LEU A 356 -19.64 -3.64 4.88
C LEU A 356 -19.97 -3.65 6.37
N PHE A 357 -20.64 -2.60 6.85
CA PHE A 357 -21.04 -2.44 8.25
C PHE A 357 -22.40 -3.10 8.54
N ALA A 358 -22.71 -3.27 9.82
CA ALA A 358 -23.92 -3.94 10.28
C ALA A 358 -25.23 -3.22 9.90
N ASP A 359 -25.20 -1.89 9.74
CA ASP A 359 -26.31 -1.09 9.24
C ASP A 359 -26.48 -1.13 7.71
N GLY A 360 -25.64 -1.90 7.01
CA GLY A 360 -25.64 -2.03 5.55
C GLY A 360 -24.85 -0.96 4.82
N THR A 361 -24.26 0.03 5.51
CA THR A 361 -23.37 1.01 4.89
C THR A 361 -22.07 0.36 4.44
N GLN A 362 -21.45 0.92 3.40
CA GLN A 362 -20.17 0.45 2.87
C GLN A 362 -19.16 1.58 2.80
N ALA A 363 -17.92 1.30 3.17
CA ALA A 363 -16.80 2.23 3.03
C ALA A 363 -15.61 1.57 2.35
N THR A 364 -14.86 2.36 1.59
CA THR A 364 -13.53 1.96 1.11
C THR A 364 -12.49 2.25 2.20
N MET A 365 -11.35 1.56 2.16
CA MET A 365 -10.29 1.81 3.13
C MET A 365 -9.79 3.27 3.08
N ALA A 366 -9.70 3.83 1.88
CA ALA A 366 -9.32 5.22 1.70
C ALA A 366 -10.32 6.20 2.33
N SER A 367 -11.63 5.93 2.22
CA SER A 367 -12.66 6.75 2.87
C SER A 367 -12.61 6.67 4.40
N LEU A 368 -12.32 5.48 4.95
CA LEU A 368 -12.11 5.32 6.39
C LEU A 368 -10.88 6.09 6.86
N MET A 369 -9.76 6.00 6.15
CA MET A 369 -8.54 6.77 6.44
C MET A 369 -8.74 8.29 6.29
N SER A 370 -9.59 8.73 5.37
CA SER A 370 -9.96 10.15 5.23
C SER A 370 -10.81 10.65 6.41
N THR A 371 -11.71 9.81 6.93
CA THR A 371 -12.67 10.20 7.96
C THR A 371 -12.09 10.09 9.36
N LEU A 372 -11.57 8.92 9.71
CA LEU A 372 -11.04 8.58 11.04
C LEU A 372 -9.57 8.96 11.19
N GLY A 373 -8.81 8.84 10.10
CA GLY A 373 -7.36 8.97 10.10
C GLY A 373 -6.62 7.71 10.51
N LEU A 374 -5.39 7.61 10.02
CA LEU A 374 -4.46 6.53 10.29
C LEU A 374 -3.46 6.96 11.34
N HIS A 375 -3.40 6.24 12.46
CA HIS A 375 -2.43 6.46 13.52
C HIS A 375 -1.19 5.62 13.30
N LEU A 376 -0.03 6.26 13.20
CA LEU A 376 1.26 5.59 13.11
C LEU A 376 1.65 4.95 14.45
N ALA A 377 2.41 3.87 14.40
CA ALA A 377 2.95 3.24 15.60
C ALA A 377 3.94 4.17 16.33
N ASN A 378 4.07 3.99 17.65
CA ASN A 378 5.15 4.64 18.42
C ASN A 378 6.53 4.10 18.01
N GLY A 379 7.55 4.92 18.21
CA GLY A 379 8.92 4.68 17.77
C GLY A 379 9.14 5.23 16.37
N ASN A 380 10.39 5.14 15.90
CA ASN A 380 10.77 5.75 14.63
C ASN A 380 10.07 5.07 13.44
N GLN A 381 9.26 5.81 12.70
CA GLN A 381 8.53 5.31 11.54
C GLN A 381 9.07 5.93 10.25
N THR A 382 9.13 5.13 9.18
CA THR A 382 9.23 5.65 7.81
C THR A 382 7.98 5.20 7.08
N PHE A 383 7.05 6.13 6.88
CA PHE A 383 5.73 5.85 6.38
C PHE A 383 5.45 6.58 5.06
N ARG A 384 5.01 5.80 4.07
CA ARG A 384 4.59 6.29 2.76
C ARG A 384 3.29 5.61 2.35
N LEU A 385 2.28 6.41 2.04
CA LEU A 385 0.98 5.92 1.59
C LEU A 385 0.66 6.43 0.18
N PRO A 386 0.87 5.62 -0.88
CA PRO A 386 0.65 6.06 -2.25
C PRO A 386 -0.82 5.95 -2.68
N LEU A 387 -1.73 6.50 -1.87
CA LEU A 387 -3.13 6.67 -2.27
C LEU A 387 -3.30 7.98 -3.03
N SER A 388 -4.16 8.01 -4.04
CA SER A 388 -4.47 9.23 -4.81
C SER A 388 -5.64 10.03 -4.23
N THR A 389 -6.25 9.53 -3.16
CA THR A 389 -7.39 10.15 -2.48
C THR A 389 -6.93 10.79 -1.17
N PRO A 390 -7.55 11.90 -0.74
CA PRO A 390 -7.22 12.55 0.52
C PRO A 390 -7.32 11.63 1.73
N VAL A 391 -6.27 11.60 2.55
CA VAL A 391 -6.20 10.84 3.81
C VAL A 391 -5.86 11.73 4.99
N LYS A 392 -6.13 11.24 6.20
CA LYS A 392 -5.60 11.83 7.44
C LYS A 392 -4.58 10.88 8.05
N ILE A 393 -3.43 11.41 8.46
CA ILE A 393 -2.34 10.66 9.09
C ILE A 393 -2.00 11.35 10.40
N TYR A 394 -1.98 10.59 11.49
CA TYR A 394 -1.51 11.04 12.80
C TYR A 394 -0.16 10.38 13.08
N GLY A 395 0.88 11.21 13.21
CA GLY A 395 2.17 10.77 13.71
C GLY A 395 2.07 10.19 15.11
N GLY A 396 3.01 9.29 15.43
CA GLY A 396 3.12 8.68 16.75
C GLY A 396 4.07 9.49 17.64
N THR A 397 4.81 8.78 18.48
CA THR A 397 5.94 9.34 19.22
C THR A 397 7.26 8.86 18.62
N GLY A 398 8.30 9.70 18.55
CA GLY A 398 9.63 9.29 18.09
C GLY A 398 10.15 10.16 16.94
N ASN A 399 10.99 9.57 16.09
CA ASN A 399 11.47 10.22 14.88
C ASN A 399 10.74 9.65 13.66
N GLU A 400 9.80 10.41 13.10
CA GLU A 400 9.00 9.99 11.95
C GLU A 400 9.51 10.59 10.64
N THR A 401 9.39 9.82 9.57
CA THR A 401 9.42 10.30 8.19
C THR A 401 8.08 9.98 7.58
N ILE A 402 7.28 11.01 7.28
CA ILE A 402 5.90 10.86 6.81
C ILE A 402 5.80 11.44 5.41
N GLN A 403 5.33 10.63 4.47
CA GLN A 403 4.97 11.06 3.13
C GLN A 403 3.47 10.85 2.91
N GLY A 404 2.78 11.94 2.59
CA GLY A 404 1.36 11.95 2.26
C GLY A 404 1.01 11.19 0.96
N GLY A 405 -0.27 11.29 0.57
CA GLY A 405 -0.82 10.75 -0.66
C GLY A 405 -0.21 11.36 -1.93
N THR A 406 -0.49 10.73 -3.06
CA THR A 406 0.00 11.11 -4.40
C THR A 406 -1.04 11.92 -5.17
N ASN A 407 -0.70 12.37 -6.38
CA ASN A 407 -1.64 13.05 -7.30
C ASN A 407 -2.38 14.23 -6.67
N ASN A 408 -1.65 15.08 -5.95
CA ASN A 408 -2.18 16.36 -5.49
C ASN A 408 -3.33 16.22 -4.46
N SER A 409 -3.35 15.13 -3.70
CA SER A 409 -4.33 14.88 -2.63
C SER A 409 -4.28 15.97 -1.55
N ALA A 410 -5.46 16.36 -1.06
CA ALA A 410 -5.64 17.32 0.03
C ALA A 410 -5.52 16.63 1.40
N ASP A 411 -4.35 16.04 1.67
CA ASP A 411 -4.13 15.24 2.87
C ASP A 411 -4.07 16.09 4.14
N THR A 412 -4.41 15.50 5.29
CA THR A 412 -4.11 16.07 6.60
C THR A 412 -3.02 15.25 7.27
N ILE A 413 -1.91 15.87 7.66
CA ILE A 413 -0.80 15.20 8.34
C ILE A 413 -0.57 15.90 9.67
N VAL A 414 -0.77 15.19 10.77
CA VAL A 414 -0.41 15.64 12.12
C VAL A 414 1.00 15.12 12.42
N ALA A 415 1.91 16.00 12.81
CA ALA A 415 3.33 15.67 12.99
C ALA A 415 3.55 14.54 13.99
N GLY A 416 2.88 14.61 15.14
CA GLY A 416 3.14 13.72 16.27
C GLY A 416 4.22 14.30 17.20
N VAL A 417 4.60 13.54 18.21
CA VAL A 417 5.54 14.01 19.25
C VAL A 417 6.95 13.52 18.96
N GLY A 418 7.89 14.45 18.86
CA GLY A 418 9.31 14.18 18.70
C GLY A 418 9.90 14.93 17.51
N TYR A 419 10.50 14.20 16.58
CA TYR A 419 11.02 14.78 15.34
C TYR A 419 10.26 14.22 14.16
N SER A 420 9.64 15.07 13.36
CA SER A 420 8.88 14.65 12.19
C SER A 420 9.44 15.28 10.93
N TYR A 421 9.88 14.45 9.99
CA TYR A 421 10.21 14.89 8.63
C TYR A 421 9.02 14.61 7.71
N ILE A 422 8.36 15.65 7.24
CA ILE A 422 7.10 15.56 6.53
C ILE A 422 7.30 16.04 5.10
N THR A 423 6.96 15.18 4.15
CA THR A 423 6.99 15.49 2.71
C THR A 423 5.58 15.42 2.14
N GLY A 424 5.24 16.42 1.34
CA GLY A 424 3.95 16.49 0.66
C GLY A 424 4.10 16.67 -0.85
N PHE A 425 3.22 16.02 -1.60
CA PHE A 425 3.05 16.27 -3.03
C PHE A 425 2.15 17.49 -3.28
N ALA A 426 1.97 17.83 -4.56
CA ALA A 426 1.35 19.05 -5.06
C ALA A 426 -0.16 19.20 -4.78
N GLY A 427 -0.65 19.18 -3.54
CA GLY A 427 -2.07 19.28 -3.19
C GLY A 427 -2.47 20.50 -2.35
N ALA A 428 -3.70 20.51 -1.84
CA ALA A 428 -4.20 21.46 -0.84
C ALA A 428 -4.12 20.83 0.57
N ALA A 429 -2.92 20.40 0.97
CA ALA A 429 -2.72 19.64 2.20
C ALA A 429 -2.74 20.53 3.45
N THR A 430 -3.16 19.94 4.57
CA THR A 430 -3.14 20.55 5.89
C THR A 430 -2.11 19.84 6.76
N TYR A 431 -1.11 20.57 7.23
CA TYR A 431 -0.11 20.08 8.17
C TYR A 431 -0.48 20.60 9.55
N VAL A 432 -0.73 19.71 10.51
CA VAL A 432 -1.10 20.08 11.87
C VAL A 432 0.10 19.91 12.77
N PHE A 433 0.41 20.94 13.54
CA PHE A 433 1.48 20.96 14.52
C PHE A 433 0.94 21.51 15.84
N GLU A 434 1.05 20.72 16.91
CA GLU A 434 0.50 21.03 18.22
C GLU A 434 1.59 21.41 19.22
N ARG A 435 1.21 22.16 20.26
CA ARG A 435 2.12 22.47 21.36
C ARG A 435 2.57 21.20 22.08
N GLY A 436 3.87 20.95 22.08
CA GLY A 436 4.53 19.77 22.64
C GLY A 436 4.99 18.76 21.59
N ASP A 437 4.75 19.02 20.30
CA ASP A 437 5.14 18.11 19.20
C ASP A 437 6.66 18.07 18.97
N GLY A 438 7.43 19.04 19.45
CA GLY A 438 8.88 19.10 19.24
C GLY A 438 9.25 19.71 17.88
N ILE A 439 9.91 18.96 17.01
CA ILE A 439 10.46 19.52 15.76
C ILE A 439 9.75 18.91 14.56
N ALA A 440 9.19 19.76 13.70
CA ALA A 440 8.68 19.36 12.39
C ALA A 440 9.50 20.01 11.27
N GLU A 441 10.10 19.19 10.42
CA GLU A 441 10.73 19.61 9.17
C GLU A 441 9.81 19.31 8.01
N MET A 442 9.50 20.33 7.19
CA MET A 442 8.51 20.21 6.13
C MET A 442 9.12 20.59 4.78
N GLU A 443 9.03 19.66 3.84
CA GLU A 443 9.29 19.89 2.42
C GLU A 443 7.96 19.82 1.67
N THR A 444 7.45 20.99 1.30
CA THR A 444 6.21 21.12 0.55
C THR A 444 6.51 21.64 -0.86
N SER A 445 5.95 21.02 -1.88
CA SER A 445 6.17 21.40 -3.28
C SER A 445 4.86 21.42 -4.07
N GLY A 446 4.69 22.39 -4.98
CA GLY A 446 3.64 22.35 -6.00
C GLY A 446 2.19 22.46 -5.54
N GLY A 447 1.92 22.81 -4.28
CA GLY A 447 0.58 22.72 -3.68
C GLY A 447 -0.32 23.94 -3.92
N GLN A 448 -1.56 23.69 -4.35
CA GLN A 448 -2.61 24.71 -4.37
C GLN A 448 -3.16 24.90 -2.94
N ASN A 449 -2.63 25.86 -2.19
CA ASN A 449 -3.15 26.27 -0.86
C ASN A 449 -2.85 25.33 0.32
N ASN A 450 -1.62 24.83 0.43
CA ASN A 450 -1.20 24.13 1.66
C ASN A 450 -1.32 25.04 2.89
N VAL A 451 -1.79 24.47 4.01
CA VAL A 451 -1.98 25.18 5.28
C VAL A 451 -1.16 24.50 6.38
N LEU A 452 -0.39 25.29 7.14
CA LEU A 452 0.14 24.87 8.43
C LEU A 452 -0.85 25.31 9.51
N GLN A 453 -1.54 24.36 10.14
CA GLN A 453 -2.43 24.61 11.26
C GLN A 453 -1.68 24.41 12.57
N LEU A 454 -1.58 25.47 13.36
CA LEU A 454 -0.93 25.44 14.66
C LEU A 454 -1.99 25.30 15.77
N THR A 455 -1.97 24.17 16.47
CA THR A 455 -2.87 23.94 17.61
C THR A 455 -2.24 24.48 18.89
N ASN A 456 -2.96 25.35 19.60
CA ASN A 456 -2.52 26.00 20.84
C ASN A 456 -1.32 26.97 20.72
N TYR A 457 -1.03 27.49 19.53
CA TYR A 457 -0.09 28.60 19.33
C TYR A 457 -0.77 29.84 18.76
N ASN A 458 -0.50 30.99 19.37
CA ASN A 458 -0.90 32.29 18.85
C ASN A 458 0.27 32.93 18.08
N ARG A 459 -0.03 33.94 17.24
CA ARG A 459 1.02 34.69 16.54
C ARG A 459 2.06 35.31 17.47
N SER A 460 1.67 35.69 18.69
CA SER A 460 2.58 36.24 19.71
C SER A 460 3.60 35.25 20.25
N ASP A 461 3.32 33.94 20.15
CA ASP A 461 4.22 32.88 20.63
C ASP A 461 5.36 32.64 19.63
N LEU A 462 5.21 33.13 18.39
CA LEU A 462 6.07 32.83 17.27
C LEU A 462 7.19 33.87 17.09
N VAL A 463 8.42 33.39 17.19
CA VAL A 463 9.63 34.06 16.71
C VAL A 463 10.01 33.48 15.36
N LEU A 464 10.06 34.34 14.34
CA LEU A 464 10.50 33.94 13.01
C LEU A 464 12.01 34.12 12.90
N ARG A 465 12.68 33.11 12.35
CA ARG A 465 14.09 33.16 12.00
C ARG A 465 14.30 32.61 10.59
N GLN A 466 15.40 33.04 10.00
CA GLN A 466 15.90 32.48 8.76
C GLN A 466 17.16 31.67 9.03
N ASP A 467 17.24 30.48 8.43
CA ASP A 467 18.44 29.64 8.41
C ASP A 467 18.72 29.19 6.97
N GLY A 468 19.68 29.86 6.31
CA GLY A 468 19.93 29.67 4.88
C GLY A 468 18.67 29.92 4.03
N ASN A 469 18.18 28.88 3.34
CA ASN A 469 16.96 28.93 2.51
C ASN A 469 15.69 28.49 3.25
N THR A 470 15.82 28.10 4.52
CA THR A 470 14.74 27.57 5.36
C THR A 470 14.12 28.67 6.21
N MET A 471 12.79 28.75 6.21
CA MET A 471 12.06 29.59 7.15
C MET A 471 11.80 28.80 8.44
N VAL A 472 12.21 29.37 9.57
CA VAL A 472 12.12 28.73 10.87
C VAL A 472 11.06 29.45 11.71
N LEU A 473 10.03 28.71 12.09
CA LEU A 473 9.03 29.13 13.06
C LEU A 473 9.43 28.55 14.42
N ASP A 474 9.97 29.39 15.30
CA ASP A 474 10.44 29.02 16.63
C ASP A 474 9.45 29.53 17.68
N PHE A 475 8.95 28.64 18.53
CA PHE A 475 7.95 28.96 19.56
C PHE A 475 8.56 29.15 20.96
N GLY A 476 9.89 29.08 21.10
CA GLY A 476 10.63 29.40 22.32
C GLY A 476 10.52 28.36 23.46
N ASN A 477 9.73 27.30 23.29
CA ASN A 477 9.56 26.20 24.24
C ASN A 477 10.24 24.90 23.80
N GLY A 478 11.08 24.96 22.77
CA GLY A 478 11.71 23.79 22.14
C GLY A 478 10.97 23.29 20.90
N ASP A 479 9.72 23.76 20.68
CA ASP A 479 8.99 23.43 19.48
C ASP A 479 9.43 24.30 18.29
N VAL A 480 9.64 23.67 17.14
CA VAL A 480 10.13 24.34 15.93
C VAL A 480 9.51 23.74 14.69
N VAL A 481 8.98 24.58 13.79
CA VAL A 481 8.62 24.17 12.43
C VAL A 481 9.63 24.77 11.44
N ARG A 482 10.28 23.92 10.64
CA ARG A 482 11.20 24.33 9.57
C ARG A 482 10.54 24.10 8.22
N LEU A 483 10.34 25.17 7.46
CA LEU A 483 9.86 25.12 6.10
C LEU A 483 11.05 25.22 5.15
N HIS A 484 11.51 24.08 4.64
CA HIS A 484 12.70 23.99 3.82
C HIS A 484 12.51 24.62 2.44
N ASP A 485 13.60 25.18 1.91
CA ASP A 485 13.68 25.85 0.62
C ASP A 485 12.70 27.01 0.39
N TYR A 486 12.00 27.50 1.41
CA TYR A 486 11.03 28.59 1.28
C TYR A 486 11.59 29.79 0.50
N PHE A 487 12.78 30.26 0.86
CA PHE A 487 13.39 31.44 0.22
C PHE A 487 13.97 31.14 -1.16
N LEU A 488 14.53 29.94 -1.37
CA LEU A 488 15.03 29.50 -2.68
C LEU A 488 13.88 29.37 -3.69
N ARG A 489 12.75 28.86 -3.24
CA ARG A 489 11.54 28.62 -4.02
C ARG A 489 10.95 29.91 -4.60
N GLN A 490 11.02 31.01 -3.85
CA GLN A 490 10.57 32.32 -4.33
C GLN A 490 11.35 32.80 -5.56
N GLN A 491 12.65 32.51 -5.62
CA GLN A 491 13.52 32.97 -6.70
C GLN A 491 13.45 32.05 -7.93
N VAL A 492 13.51 30.73 -7.72
CA VAL A 492 13.72 29.77 -8.81
C VAL A 492 12.41 29.33 -9.47
N TRP A 493 11.32 29.22 -8.69
CA TRP A 493 10.05 28.65 -9.17
C TRP A 493 8.90 29.66 -9.16
N GLY A 494 9.20 30.95 -9.37
CA GLY A 494 8.17 31.98 -9.61
C GLY A 494 7.20 32.22 -8.45
N GLY A 495 7.65 31.99 -7.20
CA GLY A 495 6.83 32.21 -6.00
C GLY A 495 6.04 30.99 -5.50
N ASP A 496 6.23 29.81 -6.08
CA ASP A 496 5.68 28.56 -5.53
C ASP A 496 6.50 28.06 -4.34
N VAL A 497 6.09 28.53 -3.16
CA VAL A 497 6.73 28.24 -1.86
C VAL A 497 6.21 26.97 -1.19
N GLY A 498 5.35 26.19 -1.85
CA GLY A 498 4.76 24.98 -1.28
C GLY A 498 3.71 25.28 -0.21
N MET A 499 4.12 25.80 0.96
CA MET A 499 3.24 26.22 2.06
C MET A 499 2.60 27.57 1.73
N ARG A 500 1.27 27.71 1.84
CA ARG A 500 0.58 28.95 1.42
C ARG A 500 0.17 29.83 2.59
N SER A 501 -0.25 29.24 3.70
CA SER A 501 -0.71 29.99 4.87
C SER A 501 -0.44 29.25 6.17
N VAL A 502 -0.45 30.02 7.26
CA VAL A 502 -0.38 29.53 8.63
C VAL A 502 -1.67 29.93 9.32
N GLN A 503 -2.36 28.97 9.93
CA GLN A 503 -3.51 29.20 10.79
C GLN A 503 -3.09 29.05 12.24
N PHE A 504 -3.34 30.06 13.06
CA PHE A 504 -3.06 30.08 14.49
C PHE A 504 -4.27 29.56 15.29
N ALA A 505 -4.06 29.30 16.59
CA ALA A 505 -5.05 28.71 17.49
C ALA A 505 -6.30 29.58 17.71
N ASP A 506 -6.17 30.90 17.57
CA ASP A 506 -7.29 31.86 17.62
C ASP A 506 -8.13 31.89 16.34
N GLY A 507 -7.76 31.08 15.34
CA GLY A 507 -8.39 31.01 14.02
C GLY A 507 -7.85 32.03 13.02
N THR A 508 -6.96 32.94 13.44
CA THR A 508 -6.31 33.89 12.53
C THR A 508 -5.50 33.14 11.49
N GLN A 509 -5.71 33.45 10.22
CA GLN A 509 -4.94 32.90 9.12
C GLN A 509 -4.09 33.99 8.49
N MET A 510 -2.78 33.77 8.39
CA MET A 510 -1.85 34.64 7.70
C MET A 510 -1.32 33.91 6.46
N SER A 511 -1.19 34.61 5.34
CA SER A 511 -0.43 34.03 4.23
C SER A 511 1.04 33.86 4.64
N ILE A 512 1.71 32.88 4.06
CA ILE A 512 3.11 32.63 4.36
C ILE A 512 3.99 33.83 3.97
N ALA A 513 3.58 34.59 2.94
CA ALA A 513 4.27 35.78 2.47
C ALA A 513 4.15 36.93 3.46
N GLU A 514 2.97 37.16 4.04
CA GLU A 514 2.77 38.15 5.11
C GLU A 514 3.56 37.77 6.36
N LEU A 515 3.56 36.47 6.70
CA LEU A 515 4.32 35.97 7.83
C LEU A 515 5.83 36.22 7.62
N ALA A 516 6.38 35.86 6.45
CA ALA A 516 7.77 36.09 6.12
C ALA A 516 8.13 37.59 6.09
N ALA A 517 7.27 38.45 5.52
CA ALA A 517 7.50 39.90 5.51
C ALA A 517 7.60 40.49 6.93
N SER A 518 6.85 39.93 7.90
CA SER A 518 6.96 40.34 9.30
C SER A 518 8.29 39.97 9.97
N ALA A 519 9.04 39.01 9.41
CA ALA A 519 10.37 38.62 9.86
C ALA A 519 11.49 39.50 9.27
N ASN A 520 11.23 40.19 8.15
CA ASN A 520 12.24 40.92 7.37
C ASN A 520 12.49 42.35 7.88
N THR A 521 11.94 42.73 9.03
CA THR A 521 12.25 44.02 9.68
C THR A 521 13.23 43.81 10.83
N ILE A 522 14.46 44.30 10.67
CA ILE A 522 15.53 44.22 11.66
C ILE A 522 15.78 45.61 12.23
N ARG A 523 15.86 45.72 13.56
CA ARG A 523 16.20 46.96 14.26
C ARG A 523 17.52 46.79 14.98
N GLY A 524 18.48 47.64 14.67
CA GLY A 524 19.77 47.71 15.36
C GLY A 524 19.60 48.13 16.81
N ASN A 525 20.47 47.62 17.70
CA ASN A 525 20.47 47.95 19.13
C ASN A 525 21.89 48.18 19.65
N GLY A 526 22.57 49.19 19.12
CA GLY A 526 23.97 49.49 19.41
C GLY A 526 24.92 48.88 18.39
N ASP A 527 26.22 49.06 18.62
CA ASP A 527 27.28 48.64 17.70
C ASP A 527 27.18 47.14 17.31
N GLY A 528 27.18 46.84 16.01
CA GLY A 528 27.09 45.45 15.54
C GLY A 528 26.81 45.31 14.05
N THR A 529 26.74 44.07 13.57
CA THR A 529 26.36 43.75 12.19
C THR A 529 24.98 43.11 12.15
N PHE A 530 24.09 43.67 11.35
CA PHE A 530 22.71 43.23 11.19
C PHE A 530 22.47 42.88 9.73
N SER A 531 22.07 41.65 9.43
CA SER A 531 21.87 41.18 8.06
C SER A 531 20.42 40.77 7.80
N GLY A 532 19.85 41.28 6.72
CA GLY A 532 18.49 40.98 6.29
C GLY A 532 18.26 39.57 5.75
N GLY A 533 19.32 38.84 5.38
CA GLY A 533 19.17 37.50 4.81
C GLY A 533 18.56 37.51 3.40
N TRP A 534 17.52 36.72 3.15
CA TRP A 534 16.89 36.63 1.82
C TRP A 534 15.55 37.37 1.75
N GLY A 535 15.29 38.00 0.61
CA GLY A 535 14.02 38.68 0.32
C GLY A 535 14.10 40.18 0.61
N ASN A 536 13.00 40.90 0.39
CA ASN A 536 13.01 42.34 0.60
C ASN A 536 13.07 42.65 2.10
N ASN A 537 14.10 43.36 2.54
CA ASN A 537 14.39 43.60 3.96
C ASN A 537 14.27 45.07 4.34
N ILE A 538 13.89 45.33 5.58
CA ILE A 538 13.91 46.66 6.19
C ILE A 538 14.86 46.60 7.37
N LEU A 539 16.02 47.23 7.26
CA LEU A 539 17.02 47.32 8.31
C LEU A 539 17.04 48.75 8.83
N ILE A 540 16.72 48.93 10.11
CA ILE A 540 16.67 50.25 10.75
C ILE A 540 17.78 50.31 11.79
N GLY A 541 18.76 51.20 11.58
CA GLY A 541 19.83 51.49 12.54
C GLY A 541 19.29 52.04 13.86
N GLY A 542 20.04 51.80 14.93
CA GLY A 542 19.72 52.22 16.29
C GLY A 542 20.53 53.46 16.71
N VAL A 543 21.01 53.45 17.95
CA VAL A 543 22.02 54.40 18.43
C VAL A 543 23.32 53.61 18.59
N GLY A 544 24.33 53.89 17.77
CA GLY A 544 25.60 53.16 17.71
C GLY A 544 26.21 53.17 16.30
N ASN A 545 27.36 52.51 16.13
CA ASN A 545 27.99 52.33 14.83
C ASN A 545 27.64 50.94 14.28
N GLU A 546 26.66 50.87 13.38
CA GLU A 546 26.13 49.62 12.86
C GLU A 546 26.61 49.29 11.44
N THR A 547 26.68 48.01 11.13
CA THR A 547 26.80 47.53 9.75
C THR A 547 25.49 46.86 9.34
N LEU A 548 24.70 47.53 8.52
CA LEU A 548 23.44 47.04 7.99
C LEU A 548 23.68 46.37 6.64
N VAL A 549 23.36 45.08 6.50
CA VAL A 549 23.61 44.29 5.30
C VAL A 549 22.29 43.82 4.69
N GLY A 550 21.94 44.37 3.52
CA GLY A 550 20.64 44.15 2.86
C GLY A 550 20.36 42.69 2.46
N GLY A 551 21.40 41.88 2.23
CA GLY A 551 21.23 40.46 1.88
C GLY A 551 20.89 40.25 0.40
N ASN A 552 19.78 39.59 0.07
CA ASN A 552 19.28 39.40 -1.31
C ASN A 552 17.93 40.08 -1.50
N GLY A 553 17.63 40.62 -2.69
CA GLY A 553 16.36 41.28 -2.97
C GLY A 553 16.37 42.78 -2.62
N ASN A 554 15.23 43.44 -2.78
CA ASN A 554 15.15 44.89 -2.62
C ASN A 554 15.14 45.26 -1.12
N SER A 555 16.19 45.92 -0.65
CA SER A 555 16.32 46.26 0.77
C SER A 555 16.22 47.75 1.03
N THR A 556 15.52 48.12 2.09
CA THR A 556 15.54 49.45 2.70
C THR A 556 16.49 49.42 3.89
N LEU A 557 17.54 50.23 3.83
CA LEU A 557 18.54 50.38 4.89
C LEU A 557 18.44 51.82 5.39
N VAL A 558 18.07 51.99 6.65
CA VAL A 558 17.90 53.30 7.29
C VAL A 558 19.04 53.49 8.26
N ALA A 559 19.91 54.48 8.01
CA ALA A 559 20.97 54.85 8.94
C ALA A 559 20.34 55.42 10.23
N GLY A 560 20.84 54.96 11.37
CA GLY A 560 20.43 55.40 12.69
C GLY A 560 21.24 56.61 13.14
N GLY A 561 21.47 56.71 14.45
CA GLY A 561 22.41 57.67 15.01
C GLY A 561 23.76 57.00 15.26
N GLY A 562 24.85 57.62 14.82
CA GLY A 562 26.21 57.05 14.86
C GLY A 562 26.77 56.92 13.45
N ASN A 563 27.95 56.32 13.29
CA ASN A 563 28.61 56.16 11.99
C ASN A 563 28.32 54.77 11.43
N ASP A 564 27.32 54.69 10.56
CA ASP A 564 26.82 53.42 10.06
C ASP A 564 27.45 53.02 8.72
N THR A 565 27.51 51.72 8.45
CA THR A 565 27.86 51.16 7.15
C THR A 565 26.67 50.42 6.58
N MET A 566 26.04 50.97 5.55
CA MET A 566 24.93 50.36 4.83
C MET A 566 25.45 49.64 3.58
N VAL A 567 25.37 48.31 3.60
CA VAL A 567 25.82 47.43 2.53
C VAL A 567 24.59 46.93 1.79
N GLY A 568 24.46 47.32 0.52
CA GLY A 568 23.36 46.91 -0.34
C GLY A 568 23.25 45.40 -0.53
N SER A 569 22.04 44.96 -0.90
CA SER A 569 21.78 43.57 -1.26
C SER A 569 22.55 43.15 -2.51
N THR A 570 22.93 41.87 -2.59
CA THR A 570 23.62 41.26 -3.73
C THR A 570 22.75 41.07 -4.98
N SER A 571 21.45 41.36 -4.89
CA SER A 571 20.48 41.35 -6.00
C SER A 571 19.36 42.34 -5.69
N GLY A 572 18.68 42.89 -6.71
CA GLY A 572 17.61 43.86 -6.54
C GLY A 572 18.09 45.32 -6.36
N SER A 573 17.12 46.21 -6.20
CA SER A 573 17.31 47.65 -5.98
C SER A 573 17.25 47.98 -4.48
N ASN A 574 18.17 48.81 -4.00
CA ASN A 574 18.22 49.19 -2.59
C ASN A 574 17.76 50.64 -2.39
N LEU A 575 17.10 50.91 -1.27
CA LEU A 575 16.85 52.24 -0.74
C LEU A 575 17.74 52.46 0.47
N TYR A 576 18.66 53.42 0.39
CA TYR A 576 19.47 53.88 1.52
C TYR A 576 18.87 55.19 2.03
N GLU A 577 18.35 55.19 3.25
CA GLU A 577 17.73 56.36 3.86
C GLU A 577 18.68 56.97 4.89
N ILE A 578 19.02 58.24 4.70
CA ILE A 578 19.83 59.04 5.61
C ILE A 578 18.90 59.95 6.40
N GLN A 579 18.78 59.67 7.69
CA GLN A 579 17.96 60.47 8.60
C GLN A 579 18.64 61.80 8.95
N ALA A 580 17.84 62.80 9.33
CA ALA A 580 18.37 64.12 9.73
C ALA A 580 19.33 64.08 10.94
N SER A 581 19.24 63.02 11.75
CA SER A 581 20.09 62.77 12.93
C SER A 581 21.31 61.89 12.64
N ALA A 582 21.48 61.44 11.40
CA ALA A 582 22.58 60.56 11.02
C ALA A 582 23.93 61.27 11.14
N ALA A 583 24.98 60.54 11.52
CA ALA A 583 26.32 61.10 11.65
C ALA A 583 27.11 60.91 10.34
N SER A 584 28.25 60.22 10.39
CA SER A 584 29.09 59.99 9.22
C SER A 584 28.93 58.55 8.74
N ASP A 585 28.10 58.35 7.73
CA ASP A 585 27.75 57.03 7.23
C ASP A 585 28.52 56.64 5.97
N THR A 586 28.53 55.34 5.69
CA THR A 586 29.11 54.75 4.48
C THR A 586 28.08 53.91 3.77
N VAL A 587 27.88 54.16 2.48
CA VAL A 587 27.08 53.31 1.59
C VAL A 587 28.02 52.49 0.73
N VAL A 588 27.85 51.16 0.79
CA VAL A 588 28.49 50.22 -0.13
C VAL A 588 27.41 49.67 -1.05
N ASN A 589 27.23 50.31 -2.21
CA ASN A 589 26.21 49.85 -3.15
C ASN A 589 26.70 48.60 -3.89
N ARG A 590 26.08 47.46 -3.63
CA ARG A 590 26.40 46.17 -4.28
C ARG A 590 25.38 45.89 -5.38
N THR A 591 25.48 46.49 -6.56
CA THR A 591 24.50 46.17 -7.62
C THR A 591 24.81 44.80 -8.23
N GLY A 592 24.03 43.78 -7.88
CA GLY A 592 24.03 42.51 -8.61
C GLY A 592 23.22 42.60 -9.91
N GLY A 593 23.86 43.07 -10.99
CA GLY A 593 23.32 42.98 -12.36
C GLY A 593 22.78 44.28 -12.97
N THR A 594 22.63 44.27 -14.30
CA THR A 594 22.50 45.45 -15.19
C THR A 594 21.10 46.09 -15.28
N ALA A 595 20.18 45.80 -14.35
CA ALA A 595 18.79 46.31 -14.39
C ALA A 595 18.28 46.88 -13.05
N ASN A 596 19.12 46.99 -12.03
CA ASN A 596 18.71 47.45 -10.71
C ASN A 596 18.97 48.96 -10.56
N SER A 597 18.05 49.68 -9.91
CA SER A 597 18.11 51.13 -9.69
C SER A 597 18.03 51.41 -8.19
N SER A 598 19.19 51.57 -7.55
CA SER A 598 19.28 51.90 -6.13
C SER A 598 19.19 53.41 -5.91
N THR A 599 18.59 53.80 -4.78
CA THR A 599 18.34 55.20 -4.41
C THR A 599 18.98 55.52 -3.07
N LEU A 600 19.66 56.67 -3.00
CA LEU A 600 20.03 57.30 -1.74
C LEU A 600 19.04 58.43 -1.46
N GLN A 601 18.38 58.40 -0.32
CA GLN A 601 17.36 59.36 0.07
C GLN A 601 17.77 60.13 1.33
N PHE A 602 17.66 61.45 1.27
CA PHE A 602 17.83 62.32 2.43
C PHE A 602 16.47 62.85 2.87
N ASP A 603 16.06 62.50 4.09
CA ASP A 603 14.75 62.91 4.63
C ASP A 603 14.77 64.27 5.31
N GLY A 604 15.96 64.77 5.65
CA GLY A 604 16.16 66.01 6.42
C GLY A 604 16.83 67.16 5.67
N ALA A 605 17.18 66.99 4.40
CA ALA A 605 17.97 67.97 3.65
C ALA A 605 17.42 68.19 2.24
N ASN A 606 17.14 69.46 1.91
CA ASN A 606 16.71 69.86 0.57
C ASN A 606 17.88 69.84 -0.42
N SER A 607 17.55 69.84 -1.71
CA SER A 607 18.54 69.77 -2.80
C SER A 607 19.63 70.85 -2.77
N ASP A 608 19.33 72.05 -2.24
CA ASP A 608 20.25 73.18 -2.07
C ASP A 608 21.11 73.08 -0.79
N GLN A 609 20.82 72.11 0.07
CA GLN A 609 21.56 71.83 1.31
C GLN A 609 22.54 70.65 1.17
N LEU A 610 22.52 69.95 0.03
CA LEU A 610 23.42 68.84 -0.24
C LEU A 610 24.71 69.32 -0.93
N TRP A 611 25.85 68.94 -0.38
CA TRP A 611 27.18 69.30 -0.86
C TRP A 611 27.92 68.06 -1.34
N PHE A 612 28.43 68.09 -2.58
CA PHE A 612 29.03 66.94 -3.27
C PHE A 612 30.53 67.12 -3.43
N GLN A 613 31.31 66.11 -3.03
CA GLN A 613 32.77 66.13 -3.12
C GLN A 613 33.33 64.80 -3.61
N HIS A 614 34.35 64.87 -4.47
CA HIS A 614 35.17 63.71 -4.82
C HIS A 614 36.29 63.56 -3.79
N VAL A 615 36.26 62.48 -3.02
CA VAL A 615 37.25 62.20 -1.96
C VAL A 615 37.88 60.83 -2.19
N GLY A 616 39.14 60.80 -2.64
CA GLY A 616 39.82 59.55 -2.95
C GLY A 616 39.13 58.82 -4.10
N ASN A 617 38.51 57.67 -3.81
CA ASN A 617 37.74 56.86 -4.76
C ASN A 617 36.21 56.98 -4.56
N ASP A 618 35.79 57.76 -3.56
CA ASP A 618 34.41 57.79 -3.06
C ASP A 618 33.74 59.12 -3.41
N LEU A 619 32.40 59.09 -3.46
CA LEU A 619 31.58 60.31 -3.49
C LEU A 619 31.15 60.62 -2.06
N LEU A 620 31.58 61.77 -1.54
CA LEU A 620 31.12 62.29 -0.26
C LEU A 620 29.96 63.26 -0.50
N VAL A 621 28.81 62.99 0.13
CA VAL A 621 27.64 63.88 0.14
C VAL A 621 27.42 64.36 1.57
N SER A 622 27.55 65.66 1.81
CA SER A 622 27.38 66.26 3.14
C SER A 622 26.16 67.18 3.18
N VAL A 623 25.49 67.28 4.33
CA VAL A 623 24.43 68.26 4.54
C VAL A 623 25.05 69.52 5.15
N ILE A 624 25.00 70.64 4.41
CA ILE A 624 25.65 71.90 4.82
C ILE A 624 25.19 72.35 6.21
N GLY A 625 26.11 72.87 7.01
CA GLY A 625 25.79 73.36 8.35
C GLY A 625 25.56 72.27 9.41
N THR A 626 25.60 70.98 9.04
CA THR A 626 25.45 69.84 9.96
C THR A 626 26.72 68.98 10.02
N SER A 627 26.72 67.95 10.87
CA SER A 627 27.73 66.88 10.86
C SER A 627 27.32 65.67 10.00
N THR A 628 26.13 65.70 9.40
CA THR A 628 25.58 64.60 8.61
C THR A 628 26.29 64.53 7.27
N GLN A 629 26.91 63.38 7.00
CA GLN A 629 27.57 63.10 5.74
C GLN A 629 27.49 61.61 5.42
N VAL A 630 27.45 61.30 4.14
CA VAL A 630 27.48 59.91 3.65
C VAL A 630 28.57 59.78 2.58
N SER A 631 29.43 58.79 2.75
CA SER A 631 30.43 58.40 1.74
C SER A 631 29.90 57.21 0.95
N ILE A 632 29.76 57.35 -0.37
CA ILE A 632 29.39 56.26 -1.27
C ILE A 632 30.68 55.63 -1.79
N SER A 633 30.99 54.46 -1.24
CA SER A 633 32.27 53.80 -1.43
C SER A 633 32.48 53.35 -2.87
N GLY A 634 33.65 53.68 -3.42
CA GLY A 634 34.08 53.25 -4.74
C GLY A 634 33.32 53.90 -5.90
N TRP A 635 32.60 55.01 -5.69
CA TRP A 635 31.88 55.73 -6.74
C TRP A 635 32.74 55.98 -7.99
N TYR A 636 33.99 56.40 -7.82
CA TYR A 636 34.89 56.72 -8.93
C TYR A 636 35.71 55.54 -9.45
N THR A 637 35.46 54.33 -8.93
CA THR A 637 36.17 53.11 -9.36
C THR A 637 35.38 52.32 -10.41
N ALA A 638 34.05 52.25 -10.29
CA ALA A 638 33.17 51.56 -11.23
C ALA A 638 31.74 52.08 -11.13
N THR A 639 31.04 52.16 -12.26
CA THR A 639 29.63 52.60 -12.32
C THR A 639 28.67 51.65 -11.59
N SER A 640 29.06 50.38 -11.35
CA SER A 640 28.30 49.44 -10.51
C SER A 640 28.24 49.84 -9.03
N ASN A 641 29.10 50.76 -8.59
CA ASN A 641 29.08 51.25 -7.21
C ASN A 641 28.20 52.51 -7.07
N HIS A 642 27.68 53.05 -8.18
CA HIS A 642 26.79 54.20 -8.15
C HIS A 642 25.42 53.80 -7.61
N VAL A 643 24.84 54.62 -6.74
CA VAL A 643 23.38 54.69 -6.62
C VAL A 643 22.86 55.44 -7.84
N GLN A 644 21.83 54.91 -8.49
CA GLN A 644 21.32 55.46 -9.77
C GLN A 644 20.58 56.79 -9.57
N GLN A 645 20.08 57.03 -8.36
CA GLN A 645 19.34 58.24 -8.02
C GLN A 645 19.66 58.71 -6.60
N ILE A 646 19.79 60.02 -6.42
CA ILE A 646 19.80 60.69 -5.12
C ILE A 646 18.52 61.53 -5.01
N THR A 647 17.77 61.36 -3.93
CA THR A 647 16.52 62.07 -3.67
C THR A 647 16.70 62.96 -2.45
N ALA A 648 16.36 64.24 -2.58
CA ALA A 648 16.39 65.22 -1.49
C ALA A 648 15.00 65.38 -0.83
N ALA A 649 14.97 66.01 0.35
CA ALA A 649 13.74 66.19 1.15
C ALA A 649 12.69 67.10 0.47
N ASP A 650 13.09 67.97 -0.46
CA ASP A 650 12.19 68.77 -1.29
C ASP A 650 11.57 67.98 -2.47
N GLY A 651 11.84 66.67 -2.54
CA GLY A 651 11.33 65.75 -3.55
C GLY A 651 12.08 65.79 -4.88
N LYS A 652 13.09 66.65 -5.01
CA LYS A 652 13.91 66.70 -6.23
C LYS A 652 14.82 65.49 -6.32
N THR A 653 15.08 65.06 -7.54
CA THR A 653 15.92 63.89 -7.82
C THR A 653 17.13 64.26 -8.68
N LEU A 654 18.24 63.59 -8.44
CA LEU A 654 19.50 63.73 -9.17
C LEU A 654 19.93 62.35 -9.67
N ALA A 655 20.04 62.19 -10.99
CA ALA A 655 20.56 60.94 -11.56
C ALA A 655 22.08 60.85 -11.41
N ASP A 656 22.62 59.64 -11.32
CA ASP A 656 24.06 59.37 -11.19
C ASP A 656 24.92 60.12 -12.24
N GLY A 657 24.49 60.12 -13.51
CA GLY A 657 25.18 60.81 -14.61
C GLY A 657 25.22 62.34 -14.50
N GLN A 658 24.50 62.92 -13.54
CA GLN A 658 24.46 64.36 -13.29
C GLN A 658 25.28 64.78 -12.05
N VAL A 659 25.71 63.82 -11.22
CA VAL A 659 26.45 64.08 -9.97
C VAL A 659 27.75 64.84 -10.22
N ASP A 660 28.52 64.47 -11.25
CA ASP A 660 29.80 65.09 -11.54
C ASP A 660 29.70 66.58 -11.89
N ALA A 661 28.57 67.03 -12.45
CA ALA A 661 28.34 68.44 -12.70
C ALA A 661 28.28 69.25 -11.40
N LEU A 662 27.67 68.70 -10.35
CA LEU A 662 27.63 69.32 -9.02
C LEU A 662 28.98 69.26 -8.33
N VAL A 663 29.67 68.11 -8.38
CA VAL A 663 31.01 67.95 -7.81
C VAL A 663 32.00 68.95 -8.42
N GLN A 664 32.00 69.12 -9.75
CA GLN A 664 32.86 70.08 -10.45
C GLN A 664 32.52 71.54 -10.09
N ALA A 665 31.23 71.87 -10.03
CA ALA A 665 30.80 73.22 -9.66
C ALA A 665 31.16 73.56 -8.21
N MET A 666 31.09 72.58 -7.30
CA MET A 666 31.40 72.76 -5.88
C MET A 666 32.90 72.70 -5.57
N ALA A 667 33.74 72.10 -6.42
CA ALA A 667 35.16 71.90 -6.19
C ALA A 667 35.98 73.20 -5.98
N SER A 668 35.53 74.33 -6.52
CA SER A 668 36.18 75.64 -6.33
C SER A 668 35.81 76.35 -5.02
N PHE A 669 34.93 75.75 -4.22
CA PHE A 669 34.40 76.32 -2.98
C PHE A 669 34.71 75.41 -1.78
N HIS A 670 34.71 76.00 -0.59
CA HIS A 670 34.77 75.22 0.65
C HIS A 670 33.35 74.93 1.12
N PRO A 671 33.04 73.75 1.68
CA PRO A 671 31.73 73.51 2.29
C PRO A 671 31.41 74.60 3.32
N PRO A 672 30.17 75.12 3.40
CA PRO A 672 29.77 76.08 4.41
C PRO A 672 30.09 75.59 5.83
N SER A 673 30.51 76.51 6.71
CA SER A 673 30.83 76.19 8.11
C SER A 673 29.63 75.59 8.85
N ALA A 674 29.89 74.75 9.85
CA ALA A 674 28.85 74.21 10.74
C ALA A 674 27.94 75.33 11.28
N GLY A 675 26.63 75.08 11.32
CA GLY A 675 25.60 76.06 11.67
C GLY A 675 25.05 76.90 10.49
N THR A 676 25.70 76.89 9.32
CA THR A 676 25.23 77.61 8.12
C THR A 676 24.38 76.68 7.24
N MET A 677 23.05 76.75 7.39
CA MET A 677 22.09 75.83 6.73
C MET A 677 21.63 76.28 5.34
N THR A 678 22.14 77.42 4.86
CA THR A 678 21.83 78.00 3.54
C THR A 678 23.12 78.33 2.82
N LEU A 679 23.15 78.20 1.50
CA LEU A 679 24.32 78.61 0.72
C LEU A 679 24.60 80.12 0.91
N PRO A 680 25.87 80.53 1.12
CA PRO A 680 26.25 81.94 1.06
C PRO A 680 25.81 82.59 -0.26
N PRO A 681 25.39 83.87 -0.28
CA PRO A 681 24.83 84.49 -1.49
C PRO A 681 25.75 84.45 -2.73
N ASP A 682 27.07 84.51 -2.52
CA ASP A 682 28.09 84.42 -3.56
C ASP A 682 28.29 83.00 -4.09
N TYR A 683 28.01 81.98 -3.27
CA TYR A 683 28.02 80.56 -3.66
C TYR A 683 26.74 80.23 -4.40
N GLU A 684 25.61 80.64 -3.84
CA GLU A 684 24.29 80.46 -4.43
C GLU A 684 24.25 81.04 -5.84
N ALA A 685 24.68 82.29 -6.05
CA ALA A 685 24.71 82.92 -7.37
C ALA A 685 25.51 82.14 -8.42
N GLN A 686 26.56 81.41 -8.01
CA GLN A 686 27.42 80.63 -8.90
C GLN A 686 26.96 79.18 -9.09
N LEU A 687 26.34 78.57 -8.07
CA LEU A 687 25.91 77.17 -8.09
C LEU A 687 24.46 77.00 -8.61
N GLN A 688 23.59 78.00 -8.46
CA GLN A 688 22.18 77.93 -8.83
C GLN A 688 21.91 77.47 -10.29
N PRO A 689 22.64 77.94 -11.31
CA PRO A 689 22.45 77.46 -12.68
C PRO A 689 22.69 75.95 -12.81
N THR A 690 23.71 75.43 -12.13
CA THR A 690 24.07 73.99 -12.15
C THR A 690 23.08 73.18 -11.31
N LEU A 691 22.68 73.67 -10.13
CA LEU A 691 21.66 73.04 -9.30
C LEU A 691 20.33 72.91 -10.06
N SER A 692 19.84 73.99 -10.67
CA SER A 692 18.58 74.01 -11.42
C SER A 692 18.60 73.16 -12.71
N ALA A 693 19.76 73.02 -13.34
CA ALA A 693 19.91 72.23 -14.56
C ALA A 693 19.91 70.72 -14.31
N ASN A 694 20.40 70.29 -13.15
CA ASN A 694 20.65 68.88 -12.84
C ASN A 694 19.56 68.26 -11.96
N TRP A 695 19.11 68.94 -10.91
CA TRP A 695 17.98 68.47 -10.09
C TRP A 695 16.67 68.52 -10.90
N ARG A 696 15.88 67.45 -10.84
CA ARG A 696 14.61 67.27 -11.55
C ARG A 696 13.42 67.24 -10.62
#